data_AF-A0A495JC37-F1
#
_entry.id   AF-A0A495JC37-F1
#
_cell.length_a   1.000
_cell.length_b   1.000
_cell.length_c   1.000
_cell.angle_alpha   90.00
_cell.angle_beta   90.00
_cell.angle_gamma   90.00
#
_symmetry.space_group_name_H-M   'P 1'
#
loop_
_entity.id
_entity.type
_entity.pdbx_description
1 polymer ?
#
loop_
_entity_poly.entity_id
_entity_poly.type
_entity_poly.pdbx_seq_one_letter_code
_entity_poly.pdbx_strand_id
1 'polypeptide(L)'
;MLKRLLSAGLFAVGLILVVPATQASAAQISGPLEPQTGTVRGVFTDRSGNPIVHASVSTSSLTYNHWQRSAYTDAQGRYQMDDVPAGPVTIYFSDGTISQYAPGKPNADEAQRYTVVPGLATVVDERQVPTGTVQGRLTDQTGNPVAQASVYLDAEPYSYFASGATTDADGRYSITHVPAGEVTLQFVKFPFRVWAHQEHGQAAAKRFTLRGNQTLTVDESLLPTGTLTGLITDAEGNPAQTSVVAHEVDGDGNYNTSTGADGRFSLTVPAGRWRVELNVHQWVPGKIDEAAGRIFRVAAGQSVEVNDSLRPTGALRVELRTGSSGVDQYAFALWHGGTKVAFANGTNVGSRTFEDLLPGDYLFSYDEYFAPGTLRIENAVPVKVRAGGTRTLEVAHPARSTLSGRVTLPTGEPAPQLYVQADVIADGVYQRHTVQTGTDGEWQMTDVFPESYRITLTNSSRELSQDGGEVTVAAGGSASVNSTWHTGGSLIVTAVDATTGAPVSNYCVAVVAKFGDFCTQGSAVTVAGLAAGPTLVTLNMLGGSDYLGKKDVPVTIPADGRATLTIPVEIGGRFNARVVNRATGTTAGESVCFYAVLPGTGGTSERASACTNKQGVGTSGTLAPGTYQLFVKPPDGSAYGAQWFTPEGGTGDQRQATKINIRAGKTTRLGTIQLDPAGSVTGVVRDPAGQPVEHVEVGVTAFEIPRSELVPEGTDKEGRYTVRNLGPYAWPLLFTPIADLPRQWSGATGNRFQAETVPVTSGATSTYDTTLSAGAKVTGTVTVTPGDTAWSGGRLKARGVTSGDLLAVADVPGQGGVYEFRVIGDGPVNLEWYLADPVTKSTGWYDGNPVRVPANGRKQLDLTIG
;
A
#
# COMPACT_ATOMS: atom_id res chain seq x y z
N MET A 1 -42.59 -9.24 -70.83
CA MET A 1 -42.22 -7.94 -71.44
C MET A 1 -42.58 -6.82 -70.47
N LEU A 2 -41.72 -5.80 -70.42
CA LEU A 2 -41.65 -4.64 -69.53
C LEU A 2 -42.96 -3.86 -69.23
N LYS A 3 -42.93 -3.18 -68.05
CA LYS A 3 -43.53 -1.86 -67.70
C LYS A 3 -45.05 -1.87 -67.41
N ARG A 4 -45.63 -1.14 -66.43
CA ARG A 4 -45.36 0.13 -65.70
C ARG A 4 -46.15 0.08 -64.35
N LEU A 5 -45.60 0.50 -63.20
CA LEU A 5 -45.59 1.86 -62.60
C LEU A 5 -46.96 2.48 -62.24
N LEU A 6 -47.03 2.93 -60.97
CA LEU A 6 -47.79 4.04 -60.36
C LEU A 6 -49.08 3.76 -59.54
N SER A 7 -48.88 3.92 -58.22
CA SER A 7 -49.55 4.87 -57.30
C SER A 7 -50.93 4.58 -56.69
N ALA A 8 -50.88 4.68 -55.34
CA ALA A 8 -51.78 5.41 -54.44
C ALA A 8 -53.09 4.76 -53.96
N GLY A 9 -53.10 4.49 -52.64
CA GLY A 9 -54.18 4.89 -51.72
C GLY A 9 -55.35 3.93 -51.57
N LEU A 10 -55.55 3.41 -50.35
CA LEU A 10 -56.66 3.81 -49.45
C LEU A 10 -56.82 2.81 -48.29
N PHE A 11 -56.95 3.38 -47.09
CA PHE A 11 -57.80 3.00 -45.96
C PHE A 11 -57.82 1.55 -45.46
N ALA A 12 -57.25 1.40 -44.26
CA ALA A 12 -57.48 0.32 -43.33
C ALA A 12 -58.81 0.48 -42.57
N VAL A 13 -59.65 -0.55 -42.63
CA VAL A 13 -60.58 -1.05 -41.61
C VAL A 13 -60.65 -2.56 -41.93
N GLY A 14 -60.40 -3.54 -41.08
CA GLY A 14 -60.56 -3.68 -39.65
C GLY A 14 -61.16 -5.09 -39.48
N LEU A 15 -60.36 -6.06 -39.04
CA LEU A 15 -60.88 -7.34 -38.55
C LEU A 15 -60.04 -7.78 -37.35
N ILE A 16 -60.68 -7.76 -36.18
CA ILE A 16 -60.15 -8.19 -34.90
C ILE A 16 -60.12 -9.72 -34.91
N LEU A 17 -58.92 -10.30 -34.78
CA LEU A 17 -58.71 -11.70 -34.43
C LEU A 17 -58.10 -11.73 -33.03
N VAL A 18 -58.93 -12.10 -32.05
CA VAL A 18 -58.50 -12.39 -30.68
C VAL A 18 -57.81 -13.75 -30.70
N VAL A 19 -56.49 -13.76 -30.46
CA VAL A 19 -55.72 -14.97 -30.15
C VAL A 19 -55.45 -14.95 -28.65
N PRO A 20 -55.80 -16.01 -27.88
CA PRO A 20 -55.55 -16.04 -26.44
C PRO A 20 -54.04 -16.10 -26.17
N ALA A 21 -53.58 -15.28 -25.24
CA ALA A 21 -52.21 -15.29 -24.73
C ALA A 21 -51.95 -16.64 -24.03
N THR A 22 -51.20 -17.52 -24.69
CA THR A 22 -50.55 -18.64 -24.02
C THR A 22 -49.51 -18.08 -23.06
N GLN A 23 -49.67 -18.38 -21.77
CA GLN A 23 -48.64 -18.14 -20.76
C GLN A 23 -47.37 -18.88 -21.19
N ALA A 24 -46.36 -18.13 -21.62
CA ALA A 24 -45.01 -18.64 -21.69
C ALA A 24 -44.53 -18.82 -20.24
N SER A 25 -44.40 -20.07 -19.81
CA SER A 25 -43.75 -20.40 -18.55
C SER A 25 -42.34 -19.81 -18.58
N ALA A 26 -42.02 -18.96 -17.61
CA ALA A 26 -40.66 -18.50 -17.40
C ALA A 26 -39.82 -19.72 -17.00
N ALA A 27 -39.02 -20.24 -17.93
CA ALA A 27 -38.00 -21.21 -17.58
C ALA A 27 -37.05 -20.53 -16.58
N GLN A 28 -37.06 -21.00 -15.33
CA GLN A 28 -36.04 -20.68 -14.35
C GLN A 28 -34.70 -21.18 -14.90
N ILE A 29 -33.80 -20.25 -15.23
CA ILE A 29 -32.40 -20.60 -15.49
C ILE A 29 -31.74 -20.74 -14.12
N SER A 30 -31.89 -21.91 -13.50
CA SER A 30 -31.20 -22.29 -12.27
C SER A 30 -29.93 -23.07 -12.64
N GLY A 31 -28.84 -22.35 -12.81
CA GLY A 31 -27.48 -22.87 -12.93
C GLY A 31 -26.49 -21.71 -12.85
N PRO A 32 -25.25 -21.90 -12.38
CA PRO A 32 -24.21 -20.90 -12.59
C PRO A 32 -24.11 -20.69 -14.10
N LEU A 33 -24.32 -19.46 -14.58
CA LEU A 33 -23.99 -19.09 -15.95
C LEU A 33 -22.51 -19.48 -16.14
N GLU A 34 -22.23 -20.45 -17.02
CA GLU A 34 -20.85 -20.69 -17.44
C GLU A 34 -20.25 -19.35 -17.86
N PRO A 35 -19.07 -18.96 -17.33
CA PRO A 35 -18.46 -17.71 -17.72
C PRO A 35 -18.34 -17.73 -19.23
N GLN A 36 -18.97 -16.77 -19.90
CA GLN A 36 -18.78 -16.63 -21.33
C GLN A 36 -17.28 -16.40 -21.57
N THR A 37 -16.62 -17.28 -22.31
CA THR A 37 -15.16 -17.24 -22.51
C THR A 37 -14.79 -16.72 -23.90
N GLY A 38 -13.60 -16.16 -24.01
CA GLY A 38 -12.92 -15.84 -25.27
C GLY A 38 -11.49 -16.36 -25.28
N THR A 39 -10.73 -15.98 -26.30
CA THR A 39 -9.31 -16.34 -26.44
C THR A 39 -8.45 -15.09 -26.26
N VAL A 40 -7.31 -15.20 -25.59
CA VAL A 40 -6.26 -14.18 -25.58
C VAL A 40 -5.04 -14.74 -26.31
N ARG A 41 -4.52 -14.02 -27.30
CA ARG A 41 -3.36 -14.44 -28.09
C ARG A 41 -2.50 -13.26 -28.51
N GLY A 42 -1.27 -13.51 -28.91
CA GLY A 42 -0.40 -12.47 -29.45
C GLY A 42 1.02 -12.95 -29.68
N VAL A 43 1.92 -12.00 -29.90
CA VAL A 43 3.36 -12.24 -30.05
C VAL A 43 4.13 -11.45 -29.01
N PHE A 44 5.10 -12.09 -28.35
CA PHE A 44 6.05 -11.45 -27.45
C PHE A 44 7.43 -11.37 -28.11
N THR A 45 7.94 -10.14 -28.24
CA THR A 45 9.20 -9.86 -28.93
C THR A 45 10.12 -8.98 -28.09
N ASP A 46 11.41 -9.03 -28.35
CA ASP A 46 12.36 -8.03 -27.85
C ASP A 46 12.18 -6.68 -28.59
N ARG A 47 12.96 -5.67 -28.20
CA ARG A 47 12.90 -4.34 -28.85
C ARG A 47 13.42 -4.32 -30.30
N SER A 48 14.22 -5.31 -30.69
CA SER A 48 14.71 -5.50 -32.06
C SER A 48 13.69 -6.23 -32.94
N GLY A 49 12.61 -6.74 -32.35
CA GLY A 49 11.58 -7.52 -33.02
C GLY A 49 11.89 -9.01 -33.10
N ASN A 50 12.92 -9.51 -32.41
CA ASN A 50 13.17 -10.94 -32.32
C ASN A 50 12.14 -11.59 -31.39
N PRO A 51 11.64 -12.80 -31.71
CA PRO A 51 10.72 -13.50 -30.84
C PRO A 51 11.38 -13.95 -29.54
N ILE A 52 10.73 -13.71 -28.41
CA ILE A 52 11.16 -14.26 -27.12
C ILE A 52 10.51 -15.63 -26.98
N VAL A 53 11.34 -16.68 -27.02
CA VAL A 53 10.91 -18.08 -27.04
C VAL A 53 10.80 -18.62 -25.61
N HIS A 54 9.76 -19.41 -25.35
CA HIS A 54 9.54 -20.07 -24.06
C HIS A 54 9.35 -19.12 -22.86
N ALA A 55 8.93 -17.87 -23.11
CA ALA A 55 8.50 -16.97 -22.06
C ALA A 55 7.14 -17.43 -21.50
N SER A 56 7.01 -17.39 -20.18
CA SER A 56 5.74 -17.60 -19.49
C SER A 56 4.84 -16.39 -19.71
N VAL A 57 3.61 -16.62 -20.14
CA VAL A 57 2.57 -15.60 -20.27
C VAL A 57 1.39 -16.01 -19.42
N SER A 58 0.90 -15.15 -18.53
CA SER A 58 -0.28 -15.43 -17.72
C SER A 58 -1.31 -14.31 -17.83
N THR A 59 -2.58 -14.67 -17.77
CA THR A 59 -3.72 -13.74 -17.72
C THR A 59 -4.41 -13.86 -16.38
N SER A 60 -4.83 -12.73 -15.80
CA SER A 60 -5.63 -12.68 -14.57
C SER A 60 -6.91 -11.90 -14.82
N SER A 61 -8.04 -12.43 -14.38
CA SER A 61 -9.32 -11.72 -14.50
C SER A 61 -9.47 -10.67 -13.40
N LEU A 62 -9.89 -9.47 -13.77
CA LEU A 62 -10.28 -8.41 -12.81
C LEU A 62 -11.75 -8.49 -12.42
N THR A 63 -12.53 -9.32 -13.12
CA THR A 63 -13.93 -9.61 -12.79
C THR A 63 -14.02 -10.78 -11.81
N TYR A 64 -13.16 -11.79 -11.96
CA TYR A 64 -13.16 -13.01 -11.16
C TYR A 64 -11.85 -13.13 -10.38
N ASN A 65 -11.91 -12.84 -9.07
CA ASN A 65 -10.75 -12.98 -8.18
C ASN A 65 -10.20 -14.43 -8.22
N HIS A 66 -8.87 -14.56 -8.23
CA HIS A 66 -8.11 -15.82 -8.30
C HIS A 66 -8.22 -16.64 -9.59
N TRP A 67 -8.93 -16.15 -10.62
CA TRP A 67 -8.89 -16.78 -11.94
C TRP A 67 -7.60 -16.38 -12.67
N GLN A 68 -6.80 -17.38 -13.04
CA GLN A 68 -5.61 -17.20 -13.85
C GLN A 68 -5.42 -18.35 -14.84
N ARG A 69 -4.82 -18.04 -15.98
CA ARG A 69 -4.41 -19.03 -16.98
C ARG A 69 -3.06 -18.65 -17.55
N SER A 70 -2.24 -19.64 -17.86
CA SER A 70 -0.90 -19.44 -18.39
C SER A 70 -0.66 -20.22 -19.68
N ALA A 71 0.26 -19.71 -20.50
CA ALA A 71 0.80 -20.34 -21.70
C ALA A 71 2.29 -20.02 -21.81
N TYR A 72 2.97 -20.63 -22.78
CA TYR A 72 4.35 -20.30 -23.14
C TYR A 72 4.42 -19.83 -24.59
N THR A 73 5.35 -18.93 -24.88
CA THR A 73 5.60 -18.49 -26.25
C THR A 73 6.29 -19.59 -27.09
N ASP A 74 5.87 -19.74 -28.34
CA ASP A 74 6.46 -20.66 -29.30
C ASP A 74 7.79 -20.14 -29.90
N ALA A 75 8.39 -20.88 -30.83
CA ALA A 75 9.63 -20.49 -31.51
C ALA A 75 9.51 -19.22 -32.37
N GLN A 76 8.30 -18.73 -32.60
CA GLN A 76 7.98 -17.47 -33.28
C GLN A 76 7.48 -16.40 -32.28
N GLY A 77 7.61 -16.63 -30.97
CA GLY A 77 7.20 -15.71 -29.92
C GLY A 77 5.69 -15.68 -29.69
N ARG A 78 4.91 -16.54 -30.36
CA ARG A 78 3.45 -16.51 -30.30
C ARG A 78 2.94 -17.25 -29.08
N TYR A 79 1.89 -16.72 -28.46
CA TYR A 79 1.19 -17.37 -27.36
C TYR A 79 -0.32 -17.34 -27.57
N GLN A 80 -1.01 -18.32 -27.00
CA GLN A 80 -2.48 -18.40 -27.02
C GLN A 80 -2.98 -19.01 -25.72
N MET A 81 -4.02 -18.41 -25.15
CA MET A 81 -4.77 -18.88 -23.99
C MET A 81 -6.25 -18.89 -24.37
N ASP A 82 -6.82 -20.09 -24.42
CA ASP A 82 -8.26 -20.29 -24.63
C ASP A 82 -9.01 -20.33 -23.30
N ASP A 83 -10.34 -20.26 -23.37
CA ASP A 83 -11.25 -20.31 -22.22
C ASP A 83 -11.00 -19.20 -21.17
N VAL A 84 -10.66 -17.99 -21.63
CA VAL A 84 -10.46 -16.82 -20.77
C VAL A 84 -11.82 -16.17 -20.49
N PRO A 85 -12.26 -15.99 -19.23
CA PRO A 85 -13.52 -15.35 -18.89
C PRO A 85 -13.64 -13.96 -19.51
N ALA A 86 -14.82 -13.66 -20.05
CA ALA A 86 -15.12 -12.34 -20.59
C ALA A 86 -15.05 -11.25 -19.50
N GLY A 87 -14.63 -10.07 -19.92
CA GLY A 87 -14.40 -8.92 -19.05
C GLY A 87 -12.93 -8.47 -19.02
N PRO A 88 -12.61 -7.49 -18.18
CA PRO A 88 -11.25 -6.96 -18.06
C PRO A 88 -10.27 -7.99 -17.50
N VAL A 89 -9.12 -8.13 -18.16
CA VAL A 89 -7.98 -8.95 -17.75
C VAL A 89 -6.69 -8.13 -17.77
N THR A 90 -5.72 -8.52 -16.94
CA THR A 90 -4.32 -8.10 -17.05
C THR A 90 -3.50 -9.26 -17.60
N ILE A 91 -2.41 -8.95 -18.33
CA ILE A 91 -1.53 -9.97 -18.91
C ILE A 91 -0.11 -9.73 -18.40
N TYR A 92 0.50 -10.78 -17.89
CA TYR A 92 1.85 -10.84 -17.34
C TYR A 92 2.75 -11.69 -18.25
N PHE A 93 4.00 -11.27 -18.40
CA PHE A 93 5.03 -11.90 -19.22
C PHE A 93 6.30 -12.05 -18.39
N SER A 94 6.95 -13.21 -18.46
CA SER A 94 8.26 -13.45 -17.85
C SER A 94 9.11 -14.37 -18.73
N ASP A 95 10.35 -13.97 -19.01
CA ASP A 95 11.32 -14.81 -19.73
C ASP A 95 12.25 -15.60 -18.79
N GLY A 96 11.96 -15.55 -17.48
CA GLY A 96 12.81 -16.12 -16.43
C GLY A 96 13.87 -15.15 -15.88
N THR A 97 14.11 -14.02 -16.54
CA THR A 97 15.01 -12.95 -16.07
C THR A 97 14.26 -11.65 -15.81
N ILE A 98 13.41 -11.22 -16.74
CA ILE A 98 12.60 -10.01 -16.67
C ILE A 98 11.14 -10.39 -16.60
N SER A 99 10.41 -9.70 -15.72
CA SER A 99 8.98 -9.88 -15.53
C SER A 99 8.26 -8.55 -15.73
N GLN A 100 7.19 -8.54 -16.53
CA GLN A 100 6.43 -7.34 -16.88
C GLN A 100 4.94 -7.63 -17.12
N TYR A 101 4.08 -6.63 -16.95
CA TYR A 101 2.69 -6.63 -17.35
C TYR A 101 2.49 -5.83 -18.64
N ALA A 102 1.50 -6.17 -19.46
CA ALA A 102 1.25 -5.45 -20.70
C ALA A 102 0.55 -4.09 -20.47
N PRO A 103 0.94 -3.01 -21.19
CA PRO A 103 2.11 -2.89 -22.07
C PRO A 103 3.36 -2.38 -21.31
N GLY A 104 4.34 -3.26 -21.11
CA GLY A 104 5.64 -2.93 -20.50
C GLY A 104 5.59 -2.24 -19.13
N LYS A 105 4.77 -2.74 -18.20
CA LYS A 105 4.56 -2.22 -16.84
C LYS A 105 5.18 -3.12 -15.78
N PRO A 106 5.71 -2.58 -14.67
CA PRO A 106 6.35 -3.38 -13.63
C PRO A 106 5.35 -4.13 -12.73
N ASN A 107 4.13 -3.62 -12.58
CA ASN A 107 3.11 -4.15 -11.67
C ASN A 107 1.72 -4.18 -12.35
N ALA A 108 0.81 -4.95 -11.75
CA ALA A 108 -0.54 -5.16 -12.28
C ALA A 108 -1.42 -3.90 -12.18
N ASP A 109 -1.18 -3.02 -11.21
CA ASP A 109 -1.98 -1.81 -10.99
C ASP A 109 -1.79 -0.76 -12.08
N GLU A 110 -0.60 -0.71 -12.68
CA GLU A 110 -0.28 0.15 -13.82
C GLU A 110 -0.58 -0.49 -15.19
N ALA A 111 -0.89 -1.79 -15.22
CA ALA A 111 -1.11 -2.54 -16.45
C ALA A 111 -2.35 -2.07 -17.23
N GLN A 112 -2.33 -2.22 -18.55
CA GLN A 112 -3.54 -2.02 -19.35
C GLN A 112 -4.52 -3.15 -19.07
N ARG A 113 -5.80 -2.77 -18.94
CA ARG A 113 -6.91 -3.71 -18.81
C ARG A 113 -7.43 -4.05 -20.21
N TYR A 114 -7.21 -5.29 -20.64
CA TYR A 114 -7.71 -5.79 -21.92
C TYR A 114 -9.09 -6.39 -21.71
N THR A 115 -10.05 -6.07 -22.58
CA THR A 115 -11.41 -6.63 -22.47
C THR A 115 -11.52 -7.87 -23.33
N VAL A 116 -11.74 -9.03 -22.70
CA VAL A 116 -12.05 -10.27 -23.40
C VAL A 116 -13.53 -10.28 -23.74
N VAL A 117 -13.83 -10.48 -25.03
CA VAL A 117 -15.20 -10.57 -25.54
C VAL A 117 -15.55 -12.05 -25.80
N PRO A 118 -16.74 -12.53 -25.41
CA PRO A 118 -17.15 -13.91 -25.63
C PRO A 118 -16.98 -14.38 -27.08
N GLY A 119 -16.38 -15.56 -27.27
CA GLY A 119 -16.18 -16.19 -28.57
C GLY A 119 -15.22 -15.46 -29.52
N LEU A 120 -14.60 -14.35 -29.09
CA LEU A 120 -13.64 -13.59 -29.90
C LEU A 120 -12.22 -13.74 -29.37
N ALA A 121 -11.26 -13.55 -30.29
CA ALA A 121 -9.84 -13.50 -29.95
C ALA A 121 -9.41 -12.06 -29.67
N THR A 122 -8.97 -11.81 -28.44
CA THR A 122 -8.31 -10.58 -28.02
C THR A 122 -6.83 -10.70 -28.37
N VAL A 123 -6.33 -9.82 -29.25
CA VAL A 123 -4.93 -9.84 -29.69
C VAL A 123 -4.13 -8.84 -28.86
N VAL A 124 -3.07 -9.30 -28.21
CA VAL A 124 -2.15 -8.47 -27.42
C VAL A 124 -0.73 -8.80 -27.82
N ASP A 125 -0.14 -7.98 -28.68
CA ASP A 125 1.28 -8.07 -29.00
C ASP A 125 2.08 -7.28 -27.98
N GLU A 126 3.11 -7.89 -27.42
CA GLU A 126 3.92 -7.34 -26.35
C GLU A 126 5.38 -7.19 -26.79
N ARG A 127 6.03 -6.14 -26.29
CA ARG A 127 7.46 -5.93 -26.46
C ARG A 127 8.14 -5.85 -25.11
N GLN A 128 9.21 -6.61 -24.95
CA GLN A 128 9.99 -6.57 -23.72
C GLN A 128 10.45 -5.13 -23.44
N VAL A 129 10.43 -4.78 -22.15
CA VAL A 129 10.88 -3.48 -21.68
C VAL A 129 12.32 -3.23 -22.13
N PRO A 130 12.70 -1.97 -22.40
CA PRO A 130 14.05 -1.67 -22.87
C PRO A 130 15.08 -2.17 -21.86
N THR A 131 16.09 -2.89 -22.34
CA THR A 131 17.20 -3.37 -21.51
C THR A 131 18.49 -2.63 -21.84
N GLY A 132 19.43 -2.60 -20.91
CA GLY A 132 20.77 -2.07 -21.08
C GLY A 132 21.83 -3.06 -20.60
N THR A 133 23.07 -2.59 -20.55
CA THR A 133 24.22 -3.31 -20.00
C THR A 133 24.79 -2.50 -18.85
N VAL A 134 25.06 -3.13 -17.71
CA VAL A 134 25.83 -2.54 -16.62
C VAL A 134 27.19 -3.20 -16.59
N GLN A 135 28.23 -2.42 -16.72
CA GLN A 135 29.62 -2.88 -16.72
C GLN A 135 30.45 -2.01 -15.80
N GLY A 136 31.68 -2.43 -15.54
CA GLY A 136 32.61 -1.61 -14.78
C GLY A 136 33.87 -2.37 -14.44
N ARG A 137 34.67 -1.77 -13.56
CA ARG A 137 35.89 -2.34 -13.03
C ARG A 137 35.90 -2.25 -11.51
N LEU A 138 36.22 -3.36 -10.86
CA LEU A 138 36.50 -3.42 -9.44
C LEU A 138 38.01 -3.36 -9.19
N THR A 139 38.41 -2.45 -8.30
CA THR A 139 39.80 -2.26 -7.88
C THR A 139 39.96 -2.39 -6.37
N ASP A 140 41.19 -2.53 -5.90
CA ASP A 140 41.55 -2.30 -4.51
C ASP A 140 41.89 -0.82 -4.27
N GLN A 141 42.21 -0.46 -3.02
CA GLN A 141 42.57 0.90 -2.62
C GLN A 141 43.86 1.43 -3.24
N THR A 142 44.71 0.55 -3.77
CA THR A 142 45.94 0.92 -4.46
C THR A 142 45.76 1.00 -5.99
N GLY A 143 44.54 0.74 -6.47
CA GLY A 143 44.18 0.75 -7.88
C GLY A 143 44.45 -0.55 -8.62
N ASN A 144 44.87 -1.63 -7.93
CA ASN A 144 45.04 -2.92 -8.59
C ASN A 144 43.67 -3.54 -8.91
N PRO A 145 43.53 -4.26 -10.04
CA PRO A 145 42.31 -4.95 -10.38
C PRO A 145 41.99 -6.09 -9.39
N VAL A 146 40.71 -6.23 -9.03
CA VAL A 146 40.24 -7.32 -8.16
C VAL A 146 39.51 -8.35 -9.02
N ALA A 147 40.18 -9.48 -9.27
CA ALA A 147 39.60 -10.62 -9.99
C ALA A 147 38.78 -11.53 -9.07
N GLN A 148 37.83 -12.28 -9.66
CA GLN A 148 37.01 -13.27 -8.97
C GLN A 148 36.22 -12.69 -7.78
N ALA A 149 35.68 -11.48 -7.93
CA ALA A 149 34.67 -10.93 -7.03
C ALA A 149 33.29 -11.14 -7.65
N SER A 150 32.31 -11.51 -6.84
CA SER A 150 30.92 -11.64 -7.26
C SER A 150 30.24 -10.28 -7.26
N VAL A 151 29.46 -9.99 -8.29
CA VAL A 151 28.67 -8.77 -8.46
C VAL A 151 27.20 -9.18 -8.48
N TYR A 152 26.44 -8.56 -7.58
CA TYR A 152 25.00 -8.69 -7.48
C TYR A 152 24.36 -7.37 -7.91
N LEU A 153 23.28 -7.45 -8.66
CA LEU A 153 22.55 -6.29 -9.15
C LEU A 153 21.06 -6.47 -8.96
N ASP A 154 20.42 -5.45 -8.41
CA ASP A 154 18.96 -5.31 -8.31
C ASP A 154 18.52 -4.14 -9.18
N ALA A 155 17.37 -4.23 -9.86
CA ALA A 155 16.89 -3.23 -10.82
C ALA A 155 15.39 -2.94 -10.68
N GLU A 156 15.04 -1.83 -10.04
CA GLU A 156 13.67 -1.34 -9.87
C GLU A 156 13.20 -0.49 -11.07
N PRO A 157 11.89 -0.41 -11.38
CA PRO A 157 10.75 -0.93 -10.62
C PRO A 157 10.38 -2.38 -10.97
N TYR A 158 11.14 -3.03 -11.84
CA TYR A 158 10.87 -4.42 -12.22
C TYR A 158 11.41 -5.36 -11.15
N SER A 159 10.79 -6.52 -10.97
CA SER A 159 11.35 -7.55 -10.08
C SER A 159 12.50 -8.26 -10.81
N TYR A 160 13.69 -7.65 -10.85
CA TYR A 160 14.88 -8.16 -11.53
C TYR A 160 16.06 -8.28 -10.58
N PHE A 161 16.64 -9.47 -10.48
CA PHE A 161 17.84 -9.72 -9.70
C PHE A 161 18.85 -10.53 -10.51
N ALA A 162 20.02 -9.95 -10.73
CA ALA A 162 21.17 -10.64 -11.31
C ALA A 162 22.13 -11.06 -10.19
N SER A 163 22.41 -12.36 -10.10
CA SER A 163 23.36 -12.92 -9.15
C SER A 163 24.61 -13.46 -9.84
N GLY A 164 25.78 -13.19 -9.26
CA GLY A 164 26.99 -13.96 -9.55
C GLY A 164 27.77 -13.59 -10.81
N ALA A 165 27.59 -12.39 -11.39
CA ALA A 165 28.54 -11.91 -12.37
C ALA A 165 29.92 -11.80 -11.71
N THR A 166 30.96 -12.33 -12.32
CA THR A 166 32.28 -12.44 -11.68
C THR A 166 33.29 -11.54 -12.38
N THR A 167 34.07 -10.77 -11.61
CA THR A 167 35.11 -9.91 -12.18
C THR A 167 36.24 -10.75 -12.80
N ASP A 168 36.70 -10.33 -13.98
CA ASP A 168 37.81 -10.98 -14.70
C ASP A 168 39.19 -10.63 -14.10
N ALA A 169 40.28 -11.11 -14.73
CA ALA A 169 41.66 -10.86 -14.30
C ALA A 169 42.04 -9.36 -14.28
N ASP A 170 41.38 -8.54 -15.10
CA ASP A 170 41.55 -7.09 -15.15
C ASP A 170 40.55 -6.36 -14.24
N GLY A 171 39.79 -7.09 -13.43
CA GLY A 171 38.78 -6.59 -12.50
C GLY A 171 37.49 -6.16 -13.18
N ARG A 172 37.31 -6.43 -14.47
CA ARG A 172 36.14 -5.98 -15.22
C ARG A 172 34.97 -6.92 -15.02
N TYR A 173 33.76 -6.37 -15.03
CA TYR A 173 32.51 -7.15 -15.03
C TYR A 173 31.53 -6.57 -16.05
N SER A 174 30.59 -7.39 -16.50
CA SER A 174 29.51 -6.98 -17.39
C SER A 174 28.26 -7.82 -17.15
N ILE A 175 27.14 -7.15 -16.93
CA ILE A 175 25.81 -7.71 -16.75
C ILE A 175 24.95 -7.16 -17.90
N THR A 176 24.53 -8.03 -18.81
CA THR A 176 23.70 -7.66 -19.96
C THR A 176 22.24 -7.97 -19.67
N HIS A 177 21.32 -7.44 -20.49
CA HIS A 177 19.88 -7.69 -20.36
C HIS A 177 19.30 -7.21 -19.03
N VAL A 178 19.77 -6.07 -18.52
CA VAL A 178 19.23 -5.44 -17.31
C VAL A 178 18.09 -4.50 -17.71
N PRO A 179 16.88 -4.59 -17.14
CA PRO A 179 15.78 -3.69 -17.49
C PRO A 179 16.12 -2.24 -17.16
N ALA A 180 15.66 -1.31 -18.00
CA ALA A 180 15.81 0.11 -17.75
C ALA A 180 15.06 0.52 -16.47
N GLY A 181 15.73 1.27 -15.61
CA GLY A 181 15.28 1.53 -14.25
C GLY A 181 16.40 2.00 -13.33
N GLU A 182 16.13 2.02 -12.03
CA GLU A 182 17.12 2.31 -11.00
C GLU A 182 17.80 1.02 -10.57
N VAL A 183 19.12 0.96 -10.70
CA VAL A 183 19.93 -0.21 -10.33
C VAL A 183 20.75 0.05 -9.09
N THR A 184 20.91 -0.98 -8.24
CA THR A 184 21.88 -0.99 -7.14
C THR A 184 22.83 -2.17 -7.33
N LEU A 185 24.09 -2.01 -6.91
CA LEU A 185 25.11 -3.04 -7.06
C LEU A 185 25.81 -3.33 -5.73
N GLN A 186 26.07 -4.62 -5.49
CA GLN A 186 26.91 -5.11 -4.41
C GLN A 186 28.05 -5.95 -4.99
N PHE A 187 29.26 -5.69 -4.50
CA PHE A 187 30.47 -6.41 -4.85
C PHE A 187 30.95 -7.22 -3.65
N VAL A 188 31.22 -8.51 -3.85
CA VAL A 188 31.64 -9.43 -2.80
C VAL A 188 32.95 -10.11 -3.21
N LYS A 189 34.03 -9.75 -2.51
CA LYS A 189 35.31 -10.47 -2.53
C LYS A 189 35.52 -11.03 -1.13
N PHE A 190 34.98 -12.22 -0.90
CA PHE A 190 34.91 -12.82 0.44
C PHE A 190 36.24 -12.73 1.21
N PRO A 191 36.24 -12.26 2.47
CA PRO A 191 35.08 -11.92 3.31
C PRO A 191 34.53 -10.50 3.10
N PHE A 192 35.16 -9.69 2.24
CA PHE A 192 34.81 -8.29 2.04
C PHE A 192 33.62 -8.11 1.12
N ARG A 193 32.76 -7.15 1.47
CA ARG A 193 31.63 -6.70 0.65
C ARG A 193 31.61 -5.18 0.61
N VAL A 194 31.15 -4.63 -0.50
CA VAL A 194 30.96 -3.18 -0.67
C VAL A 194 29.74 -2.96 -1.57
N TRP A 195 28.90 -2.01 -1.19
CA TRP A 195 27.85 -1.49 -2.05
C TRP A 195 28.42 -0.34 -2.87
N ALA A 196 27.94 -0.20 -4.11
CA ALA A 196 28.48 0.76 -5.07
C ALA A 196 28.63 2.19 -4.50
N HIS A 197 29.74 2.85 -4.85
CA HIS A 197 30.28 4.07 -4.26
C HIS A 197 30.69 3.96 -2.79
N GLN A 198 31.31 2.85 -2.40
CA GLN A 198 31.89 2.65 -1.06
C GLN A 198 30.86 2.69 0.08
N GLU A 199 29.65 2.22 -0.17
CA GLU A 199 28.59 2.15 0.83
C GLU A 199 28.66 0.82 1.61
N HIS A 200 28.31 0.86 2.89
CA HIS A 200 28.49 -0.26 3.83
C HIS A 200 27.28 -1.19 3.98
N GLY A 201 26.10 -0.73 3.57
CA GLY A 201 24.86 -1.48 3.72
C GLY A 201 23.82 -1.16 2.66
N GLN A 202 22.87 -2.07 2.46
CA GLN A 202 21.83 -1.94 1.43
C GLN A 202 21.02 -0.64 1.59
N ALA A 203 20.72 -0.25 2.83
CA ALA A 203 19.93 0.95 3.11
C ALA A 203 20.61 2.25 2.63
N ALA A 204 21.94 2.27 2.55
CA ALA A 204 22.73 3.40 2.04
C ALA A 204 23.11 3.25 0.56
N ALA A 205 22.80 2.10 -0.07
CA ALA A 205 23.24 1.79 -1.42
C ALA A 205 22.77 2.84 -2.43
N LYS A 206 23.71 3.38 -3.20
CA LYS A 206 23.41 4.36 -4.24
C LYS A 206 22.69 3.70 -5.42
N ARG A 207 21.67 4.39 -5.91
CA ARG A 207 20.90 4.01 -7.09
C ARG A 207 21.45 4.69 -8.34
N PHE A 208 21.45 3.96 -9.45
CA PHE A 208 21.87 4.46 -10.74
C PHE A 208 20.78 4.27 -11.79
N THR A 209 20.46 5.32 -12.53
CA THR A 209 19.51 5.22 -13.64
C THR A 209 20.15 4.55 -14.86
N LEU A 210 19.67 3.35 -15.21
CA LEU A 210 19.94 2.68 -16.48
C LEU A 210 18.83 2.99 -17.49
N ARG A 211 19.19 3.55 -18.64
CA ARG A 211 18.26 3.74 -19.78
C ARG A 211 18.33 2.58 -20.75
N GLY A 212 17.26 2.39 -21.52
CA GLY A 212 17.23 1.37 -22.58
C GLY A 212 18.35 1.56 -23.61
N ASN A 213 18.98 0.46 -24.02
CA ASN A 213 20.15 0.38 -24.89
C ASN A 213 21.38 1.17 -24.39
N GLN A 214 21.40 1.57 -23.12
CA GLN A 214 22.56 2.20 -22.50
C GLN A 214 23.55 1.14 -22.02
N THR A 215 24.83 1.44 -22.17
CA THR A 215 25.89 0.80 -21.40
C THR A 215 26.24 1.73 -20.23
N LEU A 216 25.78 1.39 -19.03
CA LEU A 216 26.10 2.10 -17.79
C LEU A 216 27.44 1.56 -17.26
N THR A 217 28.37 2.46 -16.97
CA THR A 217 29.65 2.09 -16.35
C THR A 217 29.63 2.47 -14.87
N VAL A 218 29.83 1.48 -13.98
CA VAL A 218 29.94 1.67 -12.54
C VAL A 218 31.27 1.06 -12.09
N ASP A 219 32.29 1.90 -11.98
CA ASP A 219 33.56 1.48 -11.40
C ASP A 219 33.47 1.53 -9.87
N GLU A 220 34.17 0.61 -9.21
CA GLU A 220 34.20 0.52 -7.76
C GLU A 220 35.61 0.18 -7.23
N SER A 221 35.88 0.58 -6.00
CA SER A 221 37.01 0.14 -5.20
C SER A 221 36.52 -0.52 -3.91
N LEU A 222 37.09 -1.67 -3.55
CA LEU A 222 36.83 -2.31 -2.25
C LEU A 222 37.06 -1.32 -1.11
N LEU A 223 36.24 -1.36 -0.06
CA LEU A 223 36.36 -0.47 1.10
C LEU A 223 37.79 -0.45 1.68
N PRO A 224 38.30 0.71 2.11
CA PRO A 224 39.57 0.75 2.80
C PRO A 224 39.48 -0.03 4.09
N THR A 225 40.55 -0.74 4.44
CA THR A 225 40.57 -1.57 5.64
C THR A 225 41.49 -0.97 6.70
N GLY A 226 41.16 -1.24 7.96
CA GLY A 226 42.07 -1.11 9.10
C GLY A 226 42.16 -2.43 9.83
N THR A 227 42.78 -2.43 11.02
CA THR A 227 43.02 -3.64 11.80
C THR A 227 42.56 -3.45 13.24
N LEU A 228 41.69 -4.34 13.71
CA LEU A 228 41.44 -4.52 15.13
C LEU A 228 42.50 -5.48 15.66
N THR A 229 43.27 -5.03 16.65
CA THR A 229 44.27 -5.85 17.34
C THR A 229 43.95 -5.85 18.83
N GLY A 230 44.48 -6.80 19.58
CA GLY A 230 44.29 -6.77 21.03
C GLY A 230 44.89 -7.97 21.72
N LEU A 231 44.98 -7.87 23.04
CA LEU A 231 45.27 -8.93 23.98
C LEU A 231 44.00 -9.26 24.75
N ILE A 232 43.54 -10.49 24.64
CA ILE A 232 42.45 -11.03 25.45
C ILE A 232 43.06 -11.93 26.53
N THR A 233 42.67 -11.69 27.78
CA THR A 233 43.08 -12.52 28.92
C THR A 233 41.90 -13.30 29.50
N ASP A 234 42.16 -14.33 30.29
CA ASP A 234 41.18 -14.94 31.18
C ASP A 234 40.92 -14.05 32.41
N ALA A 235 40.13 -14.56 33.36
CA ALA A 235 39.78 -13.85 34.59
C ALA A 235 40.96 -13.72 35.57
N GLU A 236 41.96 -14.61 35.46
CA GLU A 236 43.19 -14.64 36.23
C GLU A 236 44.28 -13.74 35.62
N GLY A 237 44.05 -13.21 34.42
CA GLY A 237 44.97 -12.33 33.68
C GLY A 237 45.96 -13.07 32.78
N ASN A 238 45.83 -14.39 32.61
CA ASN A 238 46.64 -15.14 31.64
C ASN A 238 46.08 -14.94 30.23
N PRO A 239 46.90 -15.06 29.16
CA PRO A 239 46.40 -14.93 27.80
C PRO A 239 45.36 -16.02 27.44
N ALA A 240 44.26 -15.63 26.79
CA ALA A 240 43.15 -16.53 26.50
C ALA A 240 43.00 -16.81 24.99
N GLN A 241 42.78 -18.09 24.64
CA GLN A 241 42.41 -18.52 23.29
C GLN A 241 40.87 -18.50 23.14
N THR A 242 40.35 -17.64 22.28
CA THR A 242 38.90 -17.43 22.09
C THR A 242 38.58 -16.93 20.68
N SER A 243 37.31 -17.03 20.29
CA SER A 243 36.79 -16.40 19.07
C SER A 243 36.63 -14.90 19.27
N VAL A 244 36.89 -14.15 18.20
CA VAL A 244 36.68 -12.70 18.15
C VAL A 244 35.85 -12.41 16.91
N VAL A 245 34.69 -11.79 17.08
CA VAL A 245 33.79 -11.38 16.00
C VAL A 245 33.60 -9.87 16.06
N ALA A 246 33.82 -9.18 14.96
CA ALA A 246 33.54 -7.76 14.79
C ALA A 246 32.25 -7.61 13.96
N HIS A 247 31.27 -6.96 14.57
CA HIS A 247 29.96 -6.65 14.00
C HIS A 247 29.90 -5.17 13.64
N GLU A 248 29.56 -4.86 12.40
CA GLU A 248 29.47 -3.49 11.92
C GLU A 248 28.20 -2.80 12.44
N VAL A 249 28.31 -1.53 12.84
CA VAL A 249 27.18 -0.80 13.44
C VAL A 249 26.24 -0.20 12.39
N ASP A 250 26.76 0.22 11.23
CA ASP A 250 26.00 0.95 10.20
C ASP A 250 25.93 0.20 8.85
N GLY A 251 26.28 -1.08 8.85
CA GLY A 251 26.44 -1.86 7.65
C GLY A 251 26.18 -3.33 7.89
N ASP A 252 26.37 -4.11 6.83
CA ASP A 252 26.09 -5.54 6.84
C ASP A 252 27.33 -6.38 7.19
N GLY A 253 28.44 -5.73 7.59
CA GLY A 253 29.75 -6.33 7.83
C GLY A 253 29.84 -7.19 9.09
N ASN A 254 30.29 -8.44 8.95
CA ASN A 254 30.59 -9.36 10.05
C ASN A 254 31.89 -10.09 9.74
N TYR A 255 32.89 -9.95 10.61
CA TYR A 255 34.24 -10.47 10.40
C TYR A 255 34.73 -11.18 11.65
N ASN A 256 35.40 -12.32 11.51
CA ASN A 256 35.82 -13.11 12.65
C ASN A 256 37.28 -13.56 12.55
N THR A 257 37.90 -13.76 13.70
CA THR A 257 39.22 -14.39 13.88
C THR A 257 39.25 -15.15 15.21
N SER A 258 40.40 -15.66 15.60
CA SER A 258 40.65 -16.22 16.93
C SER A 258 41.95 -15.68 17.50
N THR A 259 42.05 -15.60 18.82
CA THR A 259 43.30 -15.24 19.49
C THR A 259 44.32 -16.37 19.42
N GLY A 260 45.60 -16.01 19.34
CA GLY A 260 46.74 -16.94 19.45
C GLY A 260 46.93 -17.45 20.88
N ALA A 261 47.89 -18.35 21.07
CA ALA A 261 48.25 -18.90 22.39
C ALA A 261 48.80 -17.83 23.36
N ASP A 262 49.25 -16.69 22.84
CA ASP A 262 49.65 -15.50 23.58
C ASP A 262 48.49 -14.53 23.83
N GLY A 263 47.25 -14.95 23.57
CA GLY A 263 46.01 -14.18 23.75
C GLY A 263 45.85 -13.02 22.76
N ARG A 264 46.76 -12.86 21.80
CA ARG A 264 46.71 -11.74 20.85
C ARG A 264 45.91 -12.10 19.62
N PHE A 265 45.19 -11.13 19.08
CA PHE A 265 44.53 -11.26 17.78
C PHE A 265 44.84 -10.09 16.86
N SER A 266 44.63 -10.33 15.58
CA SER A 266 44.64 -9.31 14.52
C SER A 266 43.52 -9.64 13.54
N LEU A 267 42.60 -8.70 13.34
CA LEU A 267 41.43 -8.83 12.49
C LEU A 267 41.34 -7.63 11.54
N THR A 268 41.45 -7.88 10.24
CA THR A 268 41.27 -6.86 9.21
C THR A 268 39.79 -6.63 8.95
N VAL A 269 39.33 -5.39 9.09
CA VAL A 269 37.94 -4.98 8.85
C VAL A 269 37.89 -3.73 7.97
N PRO A 270 36.82 -3.49 7.20
CA PRO A 270 36.58 -2.19 6.58
C PRO A 270 36.65 -1.04 7.59
N ALA A 271 37.09 0.12 7.14
CA ALA A 271 37.10 1.34 7.94
C ALA A 271 35.65 1.69 8.30
N GLY A 272 35.34 1.84 9.57
CA GLY A 272 33.95 1.94 10.02
C GLY A 272 33.81 1.91 11.53
N ARG A 273 32.57 1.65 11.98
CA ARG A 273 32.20 1.55 13.39
C ARG A 273 31.87 0.10 13.71
N TRP A 274 32.55 -0.45 14.70
CA TRP A 274 32.52 -1.88 15.02
C TRP A 274 32.19 -2.11 16.49
N ARG A 275 31.37 -3.12 16.79
CA ARG A 275 31.30 -3.75 18.11
C ARG A 275 32.04 -5.08 18.04
N VAL A 276 32.71 -5.44 19.14
CA VAL A 276 33.47 -6.69 19.21
C VAL A 276 32.82 -7.62 20.22
N GLU A 277 32.58 -8.85 19.78
CA GLU A 277 32.07 -9.96 20.56
C GLU A 277 33.19 -11.00 20.71
N LEU A 278 33.43 -11.41 21.95
CA LEU A 278 34.31 -12.51 22.32
C LEU A 278 33.44 -13.72 22.67
N ASN A 279 33.97 -14.92 22.50
CA ASN A 279 33.35 -16.20 22.89
C ASN A 279 31.85 -16.38 22.59
N VAL A 280 31.31 -15.65 21.60
CA VAL A 280 29.89 -15.67 21.17
C VAL A 280 28.89 -15.09 22.19
N HIS A 281 29.35 -14.64 23.37
CA HIS A 281 28.46 -14.18 24.45
C HIS A 281 28.99 -12.99 25.26
N GLN A 282 30.18 -12.46 24.95
CA GLN A 282 30.76 -11.31 25.65
C GLN A 282 31.05 -10.14 24.71
N TRP A 283 30.23 -9.10 24.77
CA TRP A 283 30.44 -7.84 24.07
C TRP A 283 31.46 -6.96 24.81
N VAL A 284 32.52 -6.56 24.12
CA VAL A 284 33.61 -5.81 24.74
C VAL A 284 33.13 -4.39 25.15
N PRO A 285 33.36 -3.93 26.41
CA PRO A 285 34.04 -4.62 27.50
C PRO A 285 33.09 -5.37 28.44
N GLY A 286 33.16 -6.70 28.44
CA GLY A 286 32.51 -7.57 29.43
C GLY A 286 30.97 -7.42 29.57
N LYS A 287 30.23 -7.15 28.49
CA LYS A 287 28.78 -6.94 28.46
C LYS A 287 28.04 -8.14 27.87
N ILE A 288 26.81 -8.35 28.35
CA ILE A 288 25.86 -9.36 27.84
C ILE A 288 25.17 -8.84 26.58
N ASP A 289 24.71 -7.58 26.61
CA ASP A 289 23.93 -7.00 25.52
C ASP A 289 24.84 -6.28 24.52
N GLU A 290 24.59 -6.52 23.23
CA GLU A 290 25.30 -5.84 22.13
C GLU A 290 25.25 -4.32 22.28
N ALA A 291 24.06 -3.77 22.55
CA ALA A 291 23.85 -2.33 22.64
C ALA A 291 24.72 -1.66 23.72
N ALA A 292 25.09 -2.40 24.77
CA ALA A 292 25.97 -1.94 25.84
C ALA A 292 27.47 -2.08 25.50
N GLY A 293 27.82 -2.83 24.45
CA GLY A 293 29.18 -2.98 23.94
C GLY A 293 29.73 -1.66 23.40
N ARG A 294 31.04 -1.44 23.60
CA ARG A 294 31.74 -0.26 23.11
C ARG A 294 31.82 -0.28 21.58
N ILE A 295 31.58 0.89 20.98
CA ILE A 295 31.83 1.12 19.56
C ILE A 295 33.31 1.51 19.36
N PHE A 296 34.00 0.74 18.53
CA PHE A 296 35.36 0.98 18.06
C PHE A 296 35.31 1.63 16.68
N ARG A 297 35.99 2.77 16.53
CA ARG A 297 36.11 3.46 15.24
C ARG A 297 37.45 3.09 14.60
N VAL A 298 37.41 2.46 13.45
CA VAL A 298 38.60 2.03 12.70
C VAL A 298 38.71 2.88 11.44
N ALA A 299 39.76 3.68 11.31
CA ALA A 299 40.06 4.39 10.06
C ALA A 299 40.92 3.54 9.10
N ALA A 300 41.01 3.96 7.84
CA ALA A 300 41.83 3.32 6.82
C ALA A 300 43.31 3.21 7.27
N GLY A 301 43.88 2.00 7.21
CA GLY A 301 45.25 1.70 7.64
C GLY A 301 45.49 1.83 9.15
N GLN A 302 44.48 2.22 9.94
CA GLN A 302 44.61 2.37 11.39
C GLN A 302 44.58 1.00 12.06
N SER A 303 45.49 0.80 13.02
CA SER A 303 45.38 -0.28 14.00
C SER A 303 44.69 0.25 15.27
N VAL A 304 43.60 -0.39 15.68
CA VAL A 304 42.83 -0.07 16.88
C VAL A 304 42.97 -1.20 17.88
N GLU A 305 43.34 -0.87 19.11
CA GLU A 305 43.54 -1.85 20.17
C GLU A 305 42.23 -2.14 20.92
N VAL A 306 41.93 -3.43 21.10
CA VAL A 306 40.74 -3.98 21.73
C VAL A 306 41.18 -5.03 22.75
N ASN A 307 41.50 -4.54 23.94
CA ASN A 307 41.82 -5.41 25.07
C ASN A 307 40.57 -5.66 25.91
N ASP A 308 40.40 -6.89 26.37
CA ASP A 308 39.39 -7.26 27.34
C ASP A 308 39.83 -8.51 28.12
N SER A 309 39.18 -8.78 29.24
CA SER A 309 39.33 -10.02 29.99
C SER A 309 38.04 -10.81 29.90
N LEU A 310 38.14 -12.09 29.53
CA LEU A 310 37.02 -13.02 29.56
C LEU A 310 36.51 -13.10 30.98
N ARG A 311 35.23 -12.76 31.14
CA ARG A 311 34.56 -12.81 32.43
C ARG A 311 34.25 -14.28 32.74
N PRO A 312 34.33 -14.70 34.01
CA PRO A 312 33.95 -16.05 34.41
C PRO A 312 32.53 -16.39 33.92
N THR A 313 32.41 -17.46 33.15
CA THR A 313 31.13 -17.92 32.58
C THR A 313 30.50 -19.02 33.43
N GLY A 314 29.21 -19.25 33.23
CA GLY A 314 28.49 -20.43 33.67
C GLY A 314 27.80 -21.10 32.49
N ALA A 315 26.97 -22.10 32.78
CA ALA A 315 26.16 -22.77 31.78
C ALA A 315 24.71 -22.86 32.22
N LEU A 316 23.78 -22.86 31.27
CA LEU A 316 22.38 -23.18 31.48
C LEU A 316 22.04 -24.46 30.74
N ARG A 317 21.77 -25.53 31.48
CA ARG A 317 21.23 -26.78 30.94
C ARG A 317 19.72 -26.76 31.09
N VAL A 318 19.01 -26.73 29.97
CA VAL A 318 17.56 -26.86 29.93
C VAL A 318 17.21 -28.32 29.70
N GLU A 319 16.26 -28.84 30.47
CA GLU A 319 15.67 -30.17 30.28
C GLU A 319 14.18 -29.99 30.01
N LEU A 320 13.75 -30.38 28.81
CA LEU A 320 12.34 -30.36 28.43
C LEU A 320 11.67 -31.62 28.93
N ARG A 321 10.70 -31.47 29.83
CA ARG A 321 9.78 -32.55 30.18
C ARG A 321 8.65 -32.55 29.16
N THR A 322 8.80 -33.37 28.13
CA THR A 322 7.73 -33.66 27.17
C THR A 322 6.84 -34.78 27.72
N GLY A 323 5.52 -34.69 27.53
CA GLY A 323 4.61 -35.82 27.74
C GLY A 323 4.88 -36.97 26.77
N SER A 324 3.95 -37.92 26.65
CA SER A 324 4.05 -39.12 25.78
C SER A 324 4.16 -38.85 24.27
N SER A 325 4.11 -37.60 23.81
CA SER A 325 4.40 -37.18 22.44
C SER A 325 5.82 -36.65 22.39
N GLY A 326 6.76 -37.45 21.88
CA GLY A 326 8.09 -36.94 21.51
C GLY A 326 7.94 -35.75 20.55
N VAL A 327 8.93 -34.85 20.56
CA VAL A 327 8.84 -33.61 19.80
C VAL A 327 10.03 -33.48 18.85
N ASP A 328 9.69 -33.28 17.58
CA ASP A 328 10.62 -33.54 16.48
C ASP A 328 11.54 -32.35 16.18
N GLN A 329 11.17 -31.10 16.52
CA GLN A 329 11.99 -29.90 16.32
C GLN A 329 11.70 -28.81 17.37
N TYR A 330 12.75 -28.22 17.96
CA TYR A 330 12.64 -27.02 18.80
C TYR A 330 13.69 -25.98 18.43
N ALA A 331 13.25 -24.72 18.42
CA ALA A 331 14.11 -23.54 18.37
C ALA A 331 14.26 -22.97 19.79
N PHE A 332 15.40 -23.15 20.43
CA PHE A 332 15.68 -22.62 21.76
C PHE A 332 16.26 -21.21 21.68
N ALA A 333 15.85 -20.32 22.59
CA ALA A 333 16.42 -18.99 22.71
C ALA A 333 16.62 -18.57 24.17
N LEU A 334 17.66 -17.79 24.41
CA LEU A 334 17.86 -17.04 25.65
C LEU A 334 17.72 -15.54 25.39
N TRP A 335 17.11 -14.86 26.34
CA TRP A 335 16.84 -13.44 26.29
C TRP A 335 17.40 -12.75 27.52
N HIS A 336 17.96 -11.56 27.34
CA HIS A 336 18.42 -10.68 28.40
C HIS A 336 18.00 -9.25 28.05
N GLY A 337 17.41 -8.53 29.01
CA GLY A 337 16.93 -7.16 28.76
C GLY A 337 15.90 -7.02 27.62
N GLY A 338 15.20 -8.11 27.26
CA GLY A 338 14.27 -8.16 26.12
C GLY A 338 14.93 -8.45 24.76
N THR A 339 16.25 -8.58 24.71
CA THR A 339 17.00 -8.93 23.49
C THR A 339 17.37 -10.41 23.50
N LYS A 340 17.29 -11.06 22.34
CA LYS A 340 17.75 -12.45 22.16
C LYS A 340 19.27 -12.48 22.14
N VAL A 341 19.87 -13.22 23.07
CA VAL A 341 21.34 -13.26 23.29
C VAL A 341 21.97 -14.62 23.03
N ALA A 342 21.17 -15.69 22.96
CA ALA A 342 21.62 -16.99 22.48
C ALA A 342 20.48 -17.71 21.78
N PHE A 343 20.82 -18.56 20.81
CA PHE A 343 19.84 -19.31 20.03
C PHE A 343 20.40 -20.68 19.60
N ALA A 344 19.55 -21.69 19.55
CA ALA A 344 19.91 -23.02 19.09
C ALA A 344 18.73 -23.74 18.43
N ASN A 345 18.95 -24.27 17.22
CA ASN A 345 18.01 -25.17 16.55
C ASN A 345 18.45 -26.63 16.70
N GLY A 346 17.49 -27.56 16.77
CA GLY A 346 17.79 -28.99 16.73
C GLY A 346 16.56 -29.90 16.68
N THR A 347 16.77 -31.15 16.26
CA THR A 347 15.80 -32.25 16.30
C THR A 347 16.04 -33.13 17.53
N ASN A 348 14.98 -33.65 18.18
CA ASN A 348 15.04 -34.54 19.35
C ASN A 348 15.82 -34.01 20.58
N VAL A 349 15.34 -32.94 21.21
CA VAL A 349 16.07 -32.29 22.32
C VAL A 349 15.30 -32.41 23.63
N GLY A 350 15.38 -33.56 24.30
CA GLY A 350 14.96 -33.70 25.70
C GLY A 350 15.80 -32.83 26.66
N SER A 351 16.96 -32.35 26.23
CA SER A 351 17.80 -31.41 26.98
C SER A 351 18.76 -30.62 26.08
N ARG A 352 18.98 -29.33 26.35
CA ARG A 352 19.94 -28.46 25.68
C ARG A 352 20.83 -27.74 26.70
N THR A 353 22.13 -27.67 26.45
CA THR A 353 23.02 -26.80 27.25
C THR A 353 23.44 -25.58 26.43
N PHE A 354 23.34 -24.41 27.05
CA PHE A 354 23.99 -23.16 26.64
C PHE A 354 25.22 -22.98 27.52
N GLU A 355 26.40 -23.07 26.93
CA GLU A 355 27.67 -22.89 27.63
C GLU A 355 28.18 -21.46 27.50
N ASP A 356 29.24 -21.12 28.22
CA ASP A 356 29.92 -19.83 28.14
C ASP A 356 29.04 -18.59 28.37
N LEU A 357 27.98 -18.73 29.15
CA LEU A 357 27.08 -17.64 29.49
C LEU A 357 27.67 -16.76 30.58
N LEU A 358 27.63 -15.44 30.40
CA LEU A 358 27.96 -14.50 31.45
C LEU A 358 26.97 -14.61 32.64
N PRO A 359 27.38 -14.29 33.87
CA PRO A 359 26.47 -14.29 35.01
C PRO A 359 25.39 -13.21 34.86
N GLY A 360 24.12 -13.61 34.94
CA GLY A 360 22.98 -12.72 34.71
C GLY A 360 21.65 -13.43 34.91
N ASP A 361 20.56 -12.67 34.79
CA ASP A 361 19.20 -13.18 34.80
C ASP A 361 18.70 -13.28 33.35
N TYR A 362 18.42 -14.50 32.90
CA TYR A 362 18.01 -14.79 31.53
C TYR A 362 16.57 -15.28 31.48
N LEU A 363 15.80 -14.88 30.46
CA LEU A 363 14.58 -15.58 30.11
C LEU A 363 14.91 -16.66 29.09
N PHE A 364 14.27 -17.81 29.21
CA PHE A 364 14.42 -18.91 28.25
C PHE A 364 13.12 -19.10 27.48
N SER A 365 13.23 -19.29 26.16
CA SER A 365 12.13 -19.73 25.33
C SER A 365 12.49 -20.95 24.47
N TYR A 366 11.47 -21.74 24.13
CA TYR A 366 11.53 -22.80 23.14
C TYR A 366 10.34 -22.60 22.19
N ASP A 367 10.62 -22.58 20.89
CA ASP A 367 9.71 -22.08 19.86
C ASP A 367 9.14 -20.70 20.27
N GLU A 368 7.83 -20.63 20.50
CA GLU A 368 7.14 -19.41 20.94
C GLU A 368 6.85 -19.37 22.45
N TYR A 369 7.25 -20.39 23.20
CA TYR A 369 6.97 -20.49 24.63
C TYR A 369 8.13 -20.06 25.48
N PHE A 370 7.85 -19.31 26.54
CA PHE A 370 8.79 -18.97 27.58
C PHE A 370 8.66 -19.92 28.78
N ALA A 371 9.77 -20.25 29.44
CA ALA A 371 9.73 -21.00 30.70
C ALA A 371 8.85 -20.27 31.73
N PRO A 372 7.92 -20.97 32.42
CA PRO A 372 7.84 -22.42 32.58
C PRO A 372 6.94 -23.18 31.57
N GLY A 373 6.56 -22.56 30.45
CA GLY A 373 5.68 -23.15 29.43
C GLY A 373 4.51 -22.23 29.03
N THR A 374 4.74 -20.91 29.04
CA THR A 374 3.73 -19.86 28.77
C THR A 374 4.03 -19.15 27.45
N LEU A 375 3.01 -18.71 26.72
CA LEU A 375 3.17 -17.91 25.50
C LEU A 375 3.50 -16.44 25.78
N ARG A 376 3.44 -16.02 27.06
CA ARG A 376 3.58 -14.62 27.46
C ARG A 376 4.93 -14.36 28.11
N ILE A 377 5.71 -13.44 27.53
CA ILE A 377 7.04 -13.11 28.02
C ILE A 377 7.00 -12.48 29.41
N GLU A 378 5.94 -11.76 29.76
CA GLU A 378 5.74 -11.18 31.09
C GLU A 378 5.51 -12.22 32.19
N ASN A 379 5.03 -13.42 31.81
CA ASN A 379 4.88 -14.56 32.70
C ASN A 379 6.12 -15.46 32.69
N ALA A 380 7.14 -15.12 31.91
CA ALA A 380 8.39 -15.85 31.87
C ALA A 380 9.13 -15.71 33.19
N VAL A 381 9.65 -16.83 33.69
CA VAL A 381 10.43 -16.85 34.94
C VAL A 381 11.91 -16.69 34.60
N PRO A 382 12.60 -15.66 35.13
CA PRO A 382 14.03 -15.50 34.89
C PRO A 382 14.84 -16.60 35.58
N VAL A 383 15.88 -17.03 34.88
CA VAL A 383 16.81 -18.05 35.32
C VAL A 383 18.17 -17.40 35.53
N LYS A 384 18.61 -17.45 36.79
CA LYS A 384 19.89 -16.89 37.19
C LYS A 384 21.04 -17.83 36.87
N VAL A 385 21.94 -17.40 35.99
CA VAL A 385 23.21 -18.08 35.70
C VAL A 385 24.31 -17.48 36.58
N ARG A 386 25.16 -18.34 37.14
CA ARG A 386 26.30 -17.94 37.98
C ARG A 386 27.59 -18.48 37.38
N ALA A 387 28.69 -17.78 37.60
CA ALA A 387 30.01 -18.21 37.17
C ALA A 387 30.40 -19.58 37.77
N GLY A 388 31.11 -20.40 36.99
CA GLY A 388 31.71 -21.66 37.39
C GLY A 388 30.73 -22.82 37.65
N GLY A 389 29.44 -22.63 37.36
CA GLY A 389 28.41 -23.64 37.60
C GLY A 389 27.43 -23.80 36.43
N THR A 390 26.89 -25.01 36.30
CA THR A 390 25.78 -25.30 35.39
C THR A 390 24.46 -25.21 36.15
N ARG A 391 23.60 -24.28 35.77
CA ARG A 391 22.22 -24.24 36.25
C ARG A 391 21.37 -25.17 35.40
N THR A 392 20.72 -26.16 36.01
CA THR A 392 19.70 -26.96 35.32
C THR A 392 18.33 -26.29 35.45
N LEU A 393 17.65 -26.05 34.34
CA LEU A 393 16.28 -25.57 34.25
C LEU A 393 15.42 -26.70 33.68
N GLU A 394 14.51 -27.24 34.49
CA GLU A 394 13.47 -28.11 33.97
C GLU A 394 12.31 -27.26 33.48
N VAL A 395 11.90 -27.47 32.22
CA VAL A 395 10.76 -26.78 31.62
C VAL A 395 9.74 -27.82 31.22
N ALA A 396 8.52 -27.70 31.73
CA ALA A 396 7.43 -28.56 31.30
C ALA A 396 6.92 -28.04 29.97
N HIS A 397 6.97 -28.89 28.93
CA HIS A 397 6.23 -28.57 27.73
C HIS A 397 4.74 -28.73 28.05
N PRO A 398 3.88 -27.74 27.75
CA PRO A 398 2.46 -27.87 27.96
C PRO A 398 1.96 -29.09 27.19
N ALA A 399 1.13 -29.89 27.85
CA ALA A 399 0.52 -31.03 27.20
C ALA A 399 -0.38 -30.55 26.05
N ARG A 400 -0.19 -31.15 24.88
CA ARG A 400 -0.95 -30.87 23.66
C ARG A 400 -2.44 -31.06 23.95
N SER A 401 -3.22 -30.03 23.70
CA SER A 401 -4.66 -30.02 24.00
C SER A 401 -5.45 -30.24 22.71
N THR A 402 -6.74 -30.53 22.85
CA THR A 402 -7.63 -30.75 21.70
C THR A 402 -8.80 -29.79 21.75
N LEU A 403 -9.04 -29.08 20.64
CA LEU A 403 -10.30 -28.39 20.40
C LEU A 403 -11.13 -29.20 19.43
N SER A 404 -12.42 -29.29 19.66
CA SER A 404 -13.34 -29.89 18.71
C SER A 404 -14.67 -29.17 18.70
N GLY A 405 -15.52 -29.55 17.77
CA GLY A 405 -16.87 -29.02 17.74
C GLY A 405 -17.63 -29.50 16.55
N ARG A 406 -18.92 -29.21 16.56
CA ARG A 406 -19.82 -29.48 15.46
C ARG A 406 -20.43 -28.20 14.94
N VAL A 407 -20.41 -28.03 13.62
CA VAL A 407 -21.11 -26.95 12.95
C VAL A 407 -22.33 -27.49 12.22
N THR A 408 -23.49 -26.91 12.51
CA THR A 408 -24.77 -27.26 11.88
C THR A 408 -25.37 -26.06 11.15
N LEU A 409 -26.18 -26.32 10.13
CA LEU A 409 -27.11 -25.34 9.57
C LEU A 409 -28.25 -25.07 10.58
N PRO A 410 -29.02 -23.96 10.43
CA PRO A 410 -30.17 -23.67 11.29
C PRO A 410 -31.25 -24.76 11.25
N THR A 411 -31.29 -25.54 10.16
CA THR A 411 -32.18 -26.70 9.99
C THR A 411 -31.76 -27.91 10.84
N GLY A 412 -30.58 -27.88 11.46
CA GLY A 412 -29.99 -28.98 12.24
C GLY A 412 -29.15 -29.96 11.43
N GLU A 413 -29.09 -29.78 10.10
CA GLU A 413 -28.21 -30.58 9.23
C GLU A 413 -26.72 -30.20 9.41
N PRO A 414 -25.78 -31.14 9.19
CA PRO A 414 -24.34 -30.84 9.17
C PRO A 414 -23.94 -29.73 8.20
N ALA A 415 -22.96 -28.90 8.57
CA ALA A 415 -22.35 -27.91 7.68
C ALA A 415 -20.90 -28.31 7.32
N PRO A 416 -20.69 -29.07 6.22
CA PRO A 416 -19.37 -29.55 5.84
C PRO A 416 -18.54 -28.50 5.07
N GLN A 417 -17.23 -28.72 4.96
CA GLN A 417 -16.30 -27.92 4.13
C GLN A 417 -16.18 -26.44 4.54
N LEU A 418 -16.52 -26.10 5.78
CA LEU A 418 -16.24 -24.78 6.36
C LEU A 418 -14.82 -24.76 6.91
N TYR A 419 -14.09 -23.67 6.67
CA TYR A 419 -12.86 -23.40 7.40
C TYR A 419 -13.18 -22.97 8.82
N VAL A 420 -12.62 -23.67 9.79
CA VAL A 420 -12.67 -23.33 11.20
C VAL A 420 -11.30 -22.78 11.56
N GLN A 421 -11.25 -21.51 11.94
CA GLN A 421 -10.05 -20.84 12.41
C GLN A 421 -10.15 -20.63 13.92
N ALA A 422 -9.10 -20.96 14.67
CA ALA A 422 -8.99 -20.70 16.09
C ALA A 422 -7.81 -19.74 16.33
N ASP A 423 -8.10 -18.51 16.73
CA ASP A 423 -7.11 -17.50 17.11
C ASP A 423 -7.03 -17.39 18.64
N VAL A 424 -5.82 -17.31 19.19
CA VAL A 424 -5.62 -17.14 20.64
C VAL A 424 -6.12 -15.77 21.09
N ILE A 425 -6.87 -15.73 22.20
CA ILE A 425 -7.36 -14.50 22.84
C ILE A 425 -6.35 -14.08 23.92
N ALA A 426 -5.20 -13.56 23.49
CA ALA A 426 -4.19 -13.01 24.39
C ALA A 426 -3.40 -11.88 23.72
N ASP A 427 -3.22 -10.77 24.45
CA ASP A 427 -2.45 -9.62 23.97
C ASP A 427 -1.01 -10.03 23.65
N GLY A 428 -0.51 -9.61 22.48
CA GLY A 428 0.86 -9.88 22.05
C GLY A 428 1.15 -11.32 21.60
N VAL A 429 0.15 -12.21 21.60
CA VAL A 429 0.27 -13.59 21.10
C VAL A 429 -0.47 -13.72 19.77
N TYR A 430 0.25 -14.03 18.70
CA TYR A 430 -0.35 -14.26 17.38
C TYR A 430 -0.22 -15.73 16.99
N GLN A 431 -1.22 -16.54 17.38
CA GLN A 431 -1.28 -17.95 17.07
C GLN A 431 -2.62 -18.31 16.45
N ARG A 432 -2.57 -19.09 15.36
CA ARG A 432 -3.73 -19.43 14.54
C ARG A 432 -3.67 -20.88 14.10
N HIS A 433 -4.74 -21.61 14.37
CA HIS A 433 -4.97 -22.95 13.84
C HIS A 433 -6.15 -22.95 12.88
N THR A 434 -6.06 -23.73 11.81
CA THR A 434 -7.14 -23.84 10.82
C THR A 434 -7.37 -25.29 10.44
N VAL A 435 -8.63 -25.72 10.47
CA VAL A 435 -9.10 -27.01 9.95
C VAL A 435 -10.34 -26.82 9.10
N GLN A 436 -10.85 -27.89 8.51
CA GLN A 436 -12.15 -27.89 7.84
C GLN A 436 -13.13 -28.81 8.56
N THR A 437 -14.42 -28.47 8.51
CA THR A 437 -15.47 -29.37 8.96
C THR A 437 -15.58 -30.59 8.04
N GLY A 438 -15.71 -31.77 8.65
CA GLY A 438 -15.97 -33.05 7.99
C GLY A 438 -17.37 -33.09 7.38
N THR A 439 -17.68 -34.19 6.69
CA THR A 439 -19.00 -34.40 6.04
C THR A 439 -20.17 -34.46 7.03
N ASP A 440 -19.88 -34.75 8.30
CA ASP A 440 -20.80 -34.79 9.45
C ASP A 440 -20.86 -33.45 10.23
N GLY A 441 -20.13 -32.43 9.76
CA GLY A 441 -20.05 -31.10 10.36
C GLY A 441 -19.10 -31.01 11.55
N GLU A 442 -18.46 -32.12 11.92
CA GLU A 442 -17.50 -32.18 13.02
C GLU A 442 -16.16 -31.60 12.58
N TRP A 443 -15.44 -30.97 13.51
CA TRP A 443 -14.08 -30.52 13.32
C TRP A 443 -13.27 -30.82 14.58
N GLN A 444 -11.98 -31.03 14.39
CA GLN A 444 -11.05 -31.29 15.47
C GLN A 444 -9.68 -30.69 15.15
N MET A 445 -9.15 -29.93 16.09
CA MET A 445 -7.77 -29.46 16.11
C MET A 445 -7.05 -30.21 17.22
N THR A 446 -6.05 -30.98 16.83
CA THR A 446 -5.10 -31.59 17.78
C THR A 446 -3.87 -30.71 17.85
N ASP A 447 -3.15 -30.78 18.97
CA ASP A 447 -1.91 -30.00 19.16
C ASP A 447 -2.13 -28.49 19.28
N VAL A 448 -3.21 -28.10 19.97
CA VAL A 448 -3.43 -26.70 20.36
C VAL A 448 -2.90 -26.43 21.76
N PHE A 449 -2.67 -25.17 22.05
CA PHE A 449 -2.14 -24.70 23.33
C PHE A 449 -3.24 -24.54 24.37
N PRO A 450 -2.92 -24.64 25.66
CA PRO A 450 -3.89 -24.40 26.71
C PRO A 450 -4.17 -22.90 26.89
N GLU A 451 -5.15 -22.39 26.16
CA GLU A 451 -5.56 -20.99 26.20
C GLU A 451 -7.05 -20.82 25.86
N SER A 452 -7.52 -19.58 25.95
CA SER A 452 -8.78 -19.14 25.35
C SER A 452 -8.60 -18.84 23.86
N TYR A 453 -9.51 -19.35 23.04
CA TYR A 453 -9.53 -19.20 21.58
C TYR A 453 -10.83 -18.58 21.13
N ARG A 454 -10.74 -17.71 20.12
CA ARG A 454 -11.88 -17.27 19.32
C ARG A 454 -11.97 -18.14 18.09
N ILE A 455 -13.13 -18.75 17.88
CA ILE A 455 -13.42 -19.53 16.70
C ILE A 455 -14.05 -18.63 15.65
N THR A 456 -13.50 -18.64 14.46
CA THR A 456 -14.06 -17.97 13.29
C THR A 456 -14.36 -19.01 12.23
N LEU A 457 -15.62 -19.07 11.80
CA LEU A 457 -16.07 -19.94 10.72
C LEU A 457 -16.04 -19.16 9.42
N THR A 458 -15.51 -19.78 8.36
CA THR A 458 -15.48 -19.15 7.05
C THR A 458 -15.87 -20.17 5.98
N ASN A 459 -16.67 -19.74 5.00
CA ASN A 459 -17.01 -20.61 3.88
C ASN A 459 -15.80 -20.89 2.97
N SER A 460 -15.94 -21.86 2.08
CA SER A 460 -14.87 -22.30 1.18
C SER A 460 -14.34 -21.19 0.26
N SER A 461 -15.18 -20.22 -0.14
CA SER A 461 -14.77 -19.05 -0.93
C SER A 461 -14.08 -17.96 -0.11
N ARG A 462 -14.08 -18.08 1.22
CA ARG A 462 -13.56 -17.08 2.17
C ARG A 462 -14.24 -15.70 2.13
N GLU A 463 -15.45 -15.66 1.58
CA GLU A 463 -16.22 -14.41 1.42
C GLU A 463 -17.19 -14.14 2.56
N LEU A 464 -17.63 -15.19 3.28
CA LEU A 464 -18.51 -15.08 4.43
C LEU A 464 -17.79 -15.62 5.65
N SER A 465 -17.74 -14.80 6.70
CA SER A 465 -17.13 -15.15 7.98
C SER A 465 -18.14 -14.91 9.11
N GLN A 466 -18.18 -15.83 10.07
CA GLN A 466 -19.09 -15.80 11.22
C GLN A 466 -18.33 -16.17 12.49
N ASP A 467 -18.76 -15.58 13.60
CA ASP A 467 -18.28 -15.97 14.91
C ASP A 467 -18.74 -17.41 15.23
N GLY A 468 -17.77 -18.28 15.50
CA GLY A 468 -17.99 -19.64 15.94
C GLY A 468 -18.10 -19.78 17.45
N GLY A 469 -17.86 -18.70 18.20
CA GLY A 469 -17.83 -18.65 19.66
C GLY A 469 -16.41 -18.72 20.21
N GLU A 470 -16.30 -18.65 21.54
CA GLU A 470 -15.04 -18.74 22.25
C GLU A 470 -14.95 -20.05 23.04
N VAL A 471 -13.76 -20.63 23.12
CA VAL A 471 -13.51 -21.88 23.83
C VAL A 471 -12.20 -21.80 24.59
N THR A 472 -12.18 -22.27 25.83
CA THR A 472 -10.97 -22.34 26.64
C THR A 472 -10.62 -23.78 26.89
N VAL A 473 -9.36 -24.15 26.66
CA VAL A 473 -8.87 -25.51 26.87
C VAL A 473 -7.72 -25.50 27.88
N ALA A 474 -7.76 -26.42 28.84
CA ALA A 474 -6.70 -26.62 29.82
C ALA A 474 -5.62 -27.56 29.28
N ALA A 475 -4.41 -27.51 29.85
CA ALA A 475 -3.26 -28.32 29.40
C ALA A 475 -3.59 -29.82 29.38
N GLY A 476 -3.37 -30.45 28.22
CA GLY A 476 -3.67 -31.88 27.99
C GLY A 476 -5.16 -32.23 28.01
N GLY A 477 -6.02 -31.22 28.08
CA GLY A 477 -7.47 -31.36 28.08
C GLY A 477 -8.05 -31.34 26.67
N SER A 478 -9.34 -31.64 26.62
CA SER A 478 -10.16 -31.44 25.43
C SER A 478 -11.29 -30.46 25.77
N ALA A 479 -11.54 -29.51 24.89
CA ALA A 479 -12.68 -28.61 24.98
C ALA A 479 -13.42 -28.59 23.65
N SER A 480 -14.73 -28.33 23.70
CA SER A 480 -15.52 -28.22 22.49
C SER A 480 -16.41 -27.00 22.45
N VAL A 481 -16.66 -26.51 21.23
CA VAL A 481 -17.62 -25.45 20.96
C VAL A 481 -18.40 -25.79 19.69
N ASN A 482 -19.71 -25.88 19.84
CA ASN A 482 -20.61 -26.12 18.73
C ASN A 482 -21.16 -24.78 18.24
N SER A 483 -21.35 -24.68 16.94
CA SER A 483 -21.72 -23.42 16.28
C SER A 483 -22.82 -23.67 15.26
N THR A 484 -23.60 -22.65 14.96
CA THR A 484 -24.56 -22.68 13.85
C THR A 484 -24.02 -21.82 12.71
N TRP A 485 -23.94 -22.38 11.52
CA TRP A 485 -23.53 -21.68 10.30
C TRP A 485 -24.74 -21.23 9.52
N HIS A 486 -24.91 -19.92 9.37
CA HIS A 486 -25.91 -19.37 8.45
C HIS A 486 -25.30 -19.28 7.05
N THR A 487 -26.05 -19.63 6.00
CA THR A 487 -25.52 -19.53 4.63
C THR A 487 -25.42 -18.07 4.14
N GLY A 488 -25.86 -17.13 4.97
CA GLY A 488 -25.86 -15.70 4.72
C GLY A 488 -27.15 -15.23 4.06
N GLY A 489 -27.52 -13.98 4.34
CA GLY A 489 -28.64 -13.33 3.69
C GLY A 489 -28.32 -12.98 2.23
N SER A 490 -29.38 -12.62 1.50
CA SER A 490 -29.27 -11.98 0.19
C SER A 490 -29.85 -10.58 0.22
N LEU A 491 -29.33 -9.69 -0.63
CA LEU A 491 -29.81 -8.34 -0.82
C LEU A 491 -30.17 -8.14 -2.30
N ILE A 492 -31.40 -7.73 -2.56
CA ILE A 492 -31.78 -7.18 -3.87
C ILE A 492 -31.70 -5.67 -3.80
N VAL A 493 -30.86 -5.07 -4.62
CA VAL A 493 -30.78 -3.62 -4.79
C VAL A 493 -31.42 -3.22 -6.10
N THR A 494 -32.33 -2.25 -6.06
CA THR A 494 -32.93 -1.61 -7.23
C THR A 494 -32.62 -0.12 -7.22
N ALA A 495 -32.46 0.45 -8.41
CA ALA A 495 -32.32 1.89 -8.59
C ALA A 495 -33.61 2.44 -9.22
N VAL A 496 -34.11 3.57 -8.72
CA VAL A 496 -35.28 4.25 -9.29
C VAL A 496 -35.00 5.73 -9.47
N ASP A 497 -35.56 6.33 -10.50
CA ASP A 497 -35.54 7.78 -10.70
C ASP A 497 -36.25 8.45 -9.52
N ALA A 498 -35.56 9.35 -8.84
CA ALA A 498 -36.04 9.99 -7.61
C ALA A 498 -37.31 10.84 -7.81
N THR A 499 -37.63 11.24 -9.05
CA THR A 499 -38.78 12.11 -9.37
C THR A 499 -39.98 11.29 -9.86
N THR A 500 -39.74 10.32 -10.75
CA THR A 500 -40.79 9.58 -11.46
C THR A 500 -41.03 8.19 -10.88
N GLY A 501 -40.09 7.66 -10.09
CA GLY A 501 -40.12 6.28 -9.58
C GLY A 501 -39.84 5.22 -10.66
N ALA A 502 -39.50 5.62 -11.89
CA ALA A 502 -39.19 4.70 -12.97
C ALA A 502 -37.91 3.89 -12.66
N PRO A 503 -37.83 2.61 -13.05
CA PRO A 503 -36.63 1.80 -12.82
C PRO A 503 -35.44 2.34 -13.61
N VAL A 504 -34.27 2.38 -12.97
CA VAL A 504 -32.99 2.76 -13.57
C VAL A 504 -32.14 1.51 -13.77
N SER A 505 -31.38 1.47 -14.88
CA SER A 505 -30.50 0.37 -15.25
C SER A 505 -29.05 0.82 -15.42
N ASN A 506 -28.14 -0.12 -15.68
CA ASN A 506 -26.71 0.13 -15.96
C ASN A 506 -25.95 0.73 -14.76
N TYR A 507 -25.87 -0.03 -13.67
CA TYR A 507 -25.17 0.35 -12.44
C TYR A 507 -24.51 -0.85 -11.76
N CYS A 508 -23.54 -0.57 -10.90
CA CYS A 508 -22.91 -1.52 -9.99
C CYS A 508 -23.24 -1.17 -8.54
N VAL A 509 -23.23 -2.19 -7.69
CA VAL A 509 -23.48 -2.11 -6.28
C VAL A 509 -22.29 -2.71 -5.54
N ALA A 510 -21.68 -1.96 -4.64
CA ALA A 510 -20.71 -2.45 -3.67
C ALA A 510 -21.36 -2.51 -2.29
N VAL A 511 -21.12 -3.57 -1.53
CA VAL A 511 -21.64 -3.75 -0.18
C VAL A 511 -20.46 -3.85 0.78
N VAL A 512 -20.40 -3.05 1.84
CA VAL A 512 -19.25 -3.07 2.76
C VAL A 512 -19.02 -4.45 3.38
N ALA A 513 -20.10 -5.21 3.64
CA ALA A 513 -20.03 -6.57 4.17
C ALA A 513 -19.47 -7.62 3.17
N LYS A 514 -19.23 -7.26 1.91
CA LYS A 514 -18.71 -8.19 0.89
C LYS A 514 -17.88 -7.48 -0.17
N PHE A 515 -16.61 -7.87 -0.28
CA PHE A 515 -15.72 -7.32 -1.29
C PHE A 515 -16.21 -7.64 -2.71
N GLY A 516 -16.26 -6.62 -3.57
CA GLY A 516 -16.64 -6.74 -4.99
C GLY A 516 -17.72 -5.75 -5.43
N ASP A 517 -17.75 -5.49 -6.74
CA ASP A 517 -18.79 -4.72 -7.40
C ASP A 517 -19.77 -5.66 -8.12
N PHE A 518 -21.05 -5.56 -7.80
CA PHE A 518 -22.12 -6.36 -8.38
C PHE A 518 -22.89 -5.54 -9.40
N CYS A 519 -22.66 -5.81 -10.69
CA CYS A 519 -23.15 -4.96 -11.78
C CYS A 519 -24.38 -5.55 -12.50
N THR A 520 -25.25 -4.69 -13.00
CA THR A 520 -26.42 -5.07 -13.81
C THR A 520 -26.63 -4.10 -14.98
N GLN A 521 -27.07 -4.65 -16.11
CA GLN A 521 -27.67 -3.90 -17.21
C GLN A 521 -29.21 -3.86 -17.10
N GLY A 522 -29.79 -4.58 -16.15
CA GLY A 522 -31.22 -4.61 -15.84
C GLY A 522 -31.60 -3.65 -14.72
N SER A 523 -32.77 -3.86 -14.10
CA SER A 523 -33.31 -2.98 -13.06
C SER A 523 -32.92 -3.35 -11.63
N ALA A 524 -32.30 -4.52 -11.43
CA ALA A 524 -31.96 -5.04 -10.10
C ALA A 524 -30.61 -5.76 -10.09
N VAL A 525 -29.94 -5.70 -8.94
CA VAL A 525 -28.76 -6.49 -8.57
C VAL A 525 -29.14 -7.39 -7.41
N THR A 526 -28.78 -8.67 -7.45
CA THR A 526 -28.90 -9.57 -6.28
C THR A 526 -27.51 -9.93 -5.79
N VAL A 527 -27.23 -9.63 -4.51
CA VAL A 527 -26.00 -9.99 -3.82
C VAL A 527 -26.34 -11.07 -2.80
N ALA A 528 -25.67 -12.22 -2.85
CA ALA A 528 -25.94 -13.35 -1.97
C ALA A 528 -24.72 -13.68 -1.09
N GLY A 529 -24.97 -14.43 -0.01
CA GLY A 529 -23.94 -14.84 0.94
C GLY A 529 -23.40 -13.66 1.76
N LEU A 530 -24.29 -12.76 2.17
CA LEU A 530 -23.96 -11.60 2.99
C LEU A 530 -24.07 -11.94 4.47
N ALA A 531 -23.14 -11.44 5.29
CA ALA A 531 -23.22 -11.56 6.74
C ALA A 531 -24.46 -10.83 7.27
N ALA A 532 -25.09 -11.41 8.30
CA ALA A 532 -26.24 -10.83 8.97
C ALA A 532 -25.88 -9.52 9.67
N GLY A 533 -26.80 -8.57 9.70
CA GLY A 533 -26.64 -7.31 10.45
C GLY A 533 -26.58 -6.06 9.56
N PRO A 534 -26.31 -4.89 10.17
CA PRO A 534 -26.25 -3.63 9.46
C PRO A 534 -25.04 -3.56 8.53
N THR A 535 -25.21 -2.98 7.35
CA THR A 535 -24.14 -2.71 6.39
C THR A 535 -24.45 -1.48 5.53
N LEU A 536 -23.47 -1.04 4.75
CA LEU A 536 -23.59 0.09 3.84
C LEU A 536 -23.47 -0.36 2.39
N VAL A 537 -24.25 0.28 1.52
CA VAL A 537 -24.30 0.02 0.10
C VAL A 537 -23.87 1.27 -0.67
N THR A 538 -22.95 1.10 -1.61
CA THR A 538 -22.60 2.11 -2.60
C THR A 538 -23.13 1.69 -3.97
N LEU A 539 -23.89 2.58 -4.60
CA LEU A 539 -24.36 2.45 -5.96
C LEU A 539 -23.50 3.32 -6.88
N ASN A 540 -22.77 2.68 -7.78
CA ASN A 540 -21.93 3.31 -8.79
C ASN A 540 -22.62 3.21 -10.16
N MET A 541 -22.88 4.35 -10.80
CA MET A 541 -23.42 4.35 -12.16
C MET A 541 -22.34 3.97 -13.16
N LEU A 542 -22.67 3.08 -14.10
CA LEU A 542 -21.75 2.71 -15.18
C LEU A 542 -21.67 3.82 -16.24
N GLY A 543 -20.59 3.80 -17.04
CA GLY A 543 -20.30 4.82 -18.04
C GLY A 543 -21.49 5.09 -18.98
N GLY A 544 -21.79 6.37 -19.20
CA GLY A 544 -22.89 6.83 -20.04
C GLY A 544 -24.24 7.04 -19.34
N SER A 545 -24.38 6.70 -18.05
CA SER A 545 -25.60 6.97 -17.28
C SER A 545 -25.81 8.47 -17.01
N ASP A 546 -27.05 8.93 -17.14
CA ASP A 546 -27.49 10.30 -16.78
C ASP A 546 -27.72 10.49 -15.28
N TYR A 547 -27.69 9.41 -14.51
CA TYR A 547 -27.97 9.44 -13.09
C TYR A 547 -26.70 9.59 -12.25
N LEU A 548 -26.87 10.10 -11.03
CA LEU A 548 -25.82 10.18 -10.02
C LEU A 548 -25.78 8.89 -9.21
N GLY A 549 -24.57 8.38 -8.95
CA GLY A 549 -24.36 7.31 -7.98
C GLY A 549 -24.68 7.79 -6.56
N LYS A 550 -24.86 6.83 -5.64
CA LYS A 550 -25.17 7.11 -4.23
C LYS A 550 -24.24 6.28 -3.34
N LYS A 551 -23.68 6.89 -2.31
CA LYS A 551 -22.74 6.23 -1.39
C LYS A 551 -23.36 6.05 -0.01
N ASP A 552 -22.82 5.10 0.74
CA ASP A 552 -23.10 4.89 2.17
C ASP A 552 -24.61 4.77 2.49
N VAL A 553 -25.36 4.04 1.66
CA VAL A 553 -26.80 3.77 1.89
C VAL A 553 -26.96 2.62 2.88
N PRO A 554 -27.56 2.83 4.06
CA PRO A 554 -27.67 1.78 5.08
C PRO A 554 -28.72 0.73 4.73
N VAL A 555 -28.43 -0.53 5.07
CA VAL A 555 -29.37 -1.66 5.00
C VAL A 555 -29.04 -2.69 6.08
N THR A 556 -30.04 -3.43 6.55
CA THR A 556 -29.82 -4.57 7.45
C THR A 556 -30.05 -5.87 6.69
N ILE A 557 -29.04 -6.74 6.70
CA ILE A 557 -29.09 -8.06 6.08
C ILE A 557 -29.66 -9.06 7.09
N PRO A 558 -30.69 -9.85 6.74
CA PRO A 558 -31.17 -10.92 7.61
C PRO A 558 -30.16 -12.06 7.68
N ALA A 559 -30.16 -12.82 8.78
CA ALA A 559 -29.29 -14.00 8.93
C ALA A 559 -29.56 -15.06 7.85
N ASP A 560 -30.83 -15.26 7.51
CA ASP A 560 -31.29 -16.12 6.42
C ASP A 560 -32.39 -15.40 5.63
N GLY A 561 -32.46 -15.63 4.32
CA GLY A 561 -33.50 -15.05 3.45
C GLY A 561 -33.03 -13.84 2.65
N ARG A 562 -33.92 -12.86 2.43
CA ARG A 562 -33.71 -11.79 1.45
C ARG A 562 -34.16 -10.42 1.97
N ALA A 563 -33.25 -9.45 1.94
CA ALA A 563 -33.53 -8.03 2.05
C ALA A 563 -33.73 -7.40 0.66
N THR A 564 -34.48 -6.30 0.61
CA THR A 564 -34.66 -5.49 -0.59
C THR A 564 -34.35 -4.04 -0.25
N LEU A 565 -33.56 -3.37 -1.10
CA LEU A 565 -33.20 -1.96 -0.98
C LEU A 565 -33.49 -1.25 -2.31
N THR A 566 -34.40 -0.29 -2.28
CA THR A 566 -34.68 0.59 -3.41
C THR A 566 -34.00 1.93 -3.19
N ILE A 567 -33.07 2.29 -4.09
CA ILE A 567 -32.27 3.50 -4.00
C ILE A 567 -32.80 4.55 -5.00
N PRO A 568 -33.39 5.66 -4.53
CA PRO A 568 -33.73 6.77 -5.40
C PRO A 568 -32.45 7.51 -5.83
N VAL A 569 -32.29 7.68 -7.14
CA VAL A 569 -31.15 8.34 -7.80
C VAL A 569 -31.63 9.52 -8.62
N GLU A 570 -30.86 10.60 -8.57
CA GLU A 570 -31.18 11.86 -9.24
C GLU A 570 -30.55 11.93 -10.62
N ILE A 571 -31.23 12.58 -11.57
CA ILE A 571 -30.67 12.89 -12.88
C ILE A 571 -29.65 14.02 -12.73
N GLY A 572 -28.41 13.76 -13.11
CA GLY A 572 -27.36 14.77 -13.18
C GLY A 572 -27.37 15.53 -14.51
N GLY A 573 -26.46 16.49 -14.64
CA GLY A 573 -26.19 17.22 -15.88
C GLY A 573 -24.75 17.02 -16.36
N ARG A 574 -24.44 17.57 -17.54
CA ARG A 574 -23.08 17.57 -18.08
C ARG A 574 -22.72 18.94 -18.63
N PHE A 575 -21.45 19.16 -18.91
CA PHE A 575 -21.02 20.24 -19.79
C PHE A 575 -20.17 19.72 -20.94
N ASN A 576 -20.11 20.49 -22.02
CA ASN A 576 -19.23 20.26 -23.15
C ASN A 576 -18.47 21.55 -23.48
N ALA A 577 -17.19 21.40 -23.81
CA ALA A 577 -16.30 22.48 -24.18
C ALA A 577 -15.36 22.07 -25.32
N ARG A 578 -14.99 23.06 -26.15
CA ARG A 578 -13.89 22.97 -27.12
C ARG A 578 -12.72 23.79 -26.62
N VAL A 579 -11.50 23.28 -26.73
CA VAL A 579 -10.29 23.92 -26.25
C VAL A 579 -9.37 24.26 -27.42
N VAL A 580 -8.91 25.51 -27.45
CA VAL A 580 -8.02 26.03 -28.49
C VAL A 580 -6.84 26.77 -27.87
N ASN A 581 -5.77 26.87 -28.64
CA ASN A 581 -4.74 27.86 -28.44
C ASN A 581 -5.32 29.27 -28.61
N ARG A 582 -5.15 30.15 -27.62
CA ARG A 582 -5.66 31.51 -27.67
C ARG A 582 -5.09 32.34 -28.83
N ALA A 583 -3.80 32.22 -29.11
CA ALA A 583 -3.11 33.04 -30.11
C ALA A 583 -3.45 32.64 -31.55
N THR A 584 -3.60 31.33 -31.81
CA THR A 584 -3.75 30.81 -33.19
C THR A 584 -5.17 30.31 -33.49
N GLY A 585 -6.00 30.08 -32.47
CA GLY A 585 -7.32 29.44 -32.62
C GLY A 585 -7.28 27.96 -32.99
N THR A 586 -6.08 27.36 -33.11
CA THR A 586 -5.90 25.93 -33.41
C THR A 586 -6.30 25.08 -32.21
N THR A 587 -6.71 23.83 -32.44
CA THR A 587 -7.03 22.89 -31.34
C THR A 587 -5.84 22.74 -30.39
N ALA A 588 -6.11 22.70 -29.08
CA ALA A 588 -5.08 22.51 -28.05
C ALA A 588 -4.60 21.05 -27.92
N GLY A 589 -5.27 20.09 -28.59
CA GLY A 589 -4.93 18.67 -28.56
C GLY A 589 -5.70 17.83 -27.54
N GLU A 590 -5.25 16.59 -27.36
CA GLU A 590 -5.83 15.59 -26.44
C GLU A 590 -5.31 15.79 -25.00
N SER A 591 -6.06 15.28 -24.02
CA SER A 591 -5.67 15.23 -22.59
C SER A 591 -5.63 16.57 -21.84
N VAL A 592 -6.35 17.61 -22.30
CA VAL A 592 -6.62 18.79 -21.46
C VAL A 592 -7.81 18.50 -20.56
N CYS A 593 -7.59 18.42 -19.25
CA CYS A 593 -8.60 17.99 -18.29
C CYS A 593 -9.31 19.15 -17.59
N PHE A 594 -10.61 18.97 -17.35
CA PHE A 594 -11.48 19.92 -16.66
C PHE A 594 -11.85 19.41 -15.27
N TYR A 595 -11.75 20.26 -14.26
CA TYR A 595 -12.22 19.99 -12.91
C TYR A 595 -13.36 20.93 -12.58
N ALA A 596 -14.56 20.39 -12.39
CA ALA A 596 -15.74 21.12 -11.95
C ALA A 596 -15.73 21.29 -10.44
N VAL A 597 -15.57 22.52 -10.01
CA VAL A 597 -15.36 22.90 -8.61
C VAL A 597 -16.59 23.63 -8.09
N LEU A 598 -17.10 23.17 -6.95
CA LEU A 598 -18.19 23.85 -6.26
C LEU A 598 -17.65 25.14 -5.59
N PRO A 599 -18.23 26.31 -5.87
CA PRO A 599 -17.84 27.54 -5.19
C PRO A 599 -18.11 27.44 -3.68
N GLY A 600 -17.14 27.85 -2.86
CA GLY A 600 -17.28 27.93 -1.40
C GLY A 600 -16.98 26.64 -0.63
N THR A 601 -16.68 25.52 -1.29
CA THR A 601 -16.44 24.22 -0.62
C THR A 601 -14.96 23.88 -0.40
N GLY A 602 -14.07 24.88 -0.37
CA GLY A 602 -12.63 24.58 -0.29
C GLY A 602 -12.07 23.99 -1.56
N GLY A 603 -12.76 24.18 -2.69
CA GLY A 603 -12.33 23.66 -3.97
C GLY A 603 -12.73 22.21 -4.23
N THR A 604 -13.50 21.54 -3.37
CA THR A 604 -13.91 20.14 -3.63
C THR A 604 -14.53 20.02 -5.02
N SER A 605 -13.86 19.26 -5.88
CA SER A 605 -14.36 18.99 -7.22
C SER A 605 -15.33 17.82 -7.16
N GLU A 606 -16.48 17.95 -7.81
CA GLU A 606 -17.21 16.75 -8.19
C GLU A 606 -16.38 16.02 -9.27
N ARG A 607 -16.09 14.75 -9.03
CA ARG A 607 -15.20 13.91 -9.86
C ARG A 607 -15.86 13.51 -11.19
N ALA A 608 -16.28 14.50 -11.97
CA ALA A 608 -16.55 14.35 -13.38
C ALA A 608 -15.42 15.02 -14.18
N SER A 609 -14.18 14.56 -13.96
CA SER A 609 -13.06 14.99 -14.79
C SER A 609 -13.30 14.51 -16.21
N ALA A 610 -13.28 15.45 -17.16
CA ALA A 610 -13.25 15.12 -18.57
C ALA A 610 -12.03 15.74 -19.19
N CYS A 611 -11.37 14.98 -20.06
CA CYS A 611 -10.25 15.48 -20.82
C CYS A 611 -10.65 15.60 -22.29
N THR A 612 -10.01 16.54 -23.00
CA THR A 612 -10.23 16.69 -24.43
C THR A 612 -9.77 15.46 -25.20
N ASN A 613 -10.52 15.09 -26.23
CA ASN A 613 -10.07 14.14 -27.25
C ASN A 613 -9.08 14.81 -28.24
N LYS A 614 -8.62 14.07 -29.26
CA LYS A 614 -7.74 14.58 -30.33
C LYS A 614 -8.29 15.82 -31.06
N GLN A 615 -9.60 16.02 -31.09
CA GLN A 615 -10.25 17.17 -31.70
C GLN A 615 -10.29 18.40 -30.77
N GLY A 616 -9.74 18.30 -29.56
CA GLY A 616 -9.77 19.37 -28.55
C GLY A 616 -11.14 19.53 -27.90
N VAL A 617 -12.02 18.53 -27.97
CA VAL A 617 -13.38 18.59 -27.41
C VAL A 617 -13.47 17.62 -26.25
N GLY A 618 -14.04 18.07 -25.13
CA GLY A 618 -14.35 17.19 -24.00
C GLY A 618 -15.74 17.44 -23.46
N THR A 619 -16.35 16.36 -22.97
CA THR A 619 -17.66 16.35 -22.32
C THR A 619 -17.50 15.76 -20.94
N SER A 620 -17.96 16.47 -19.90
CA SER A 620 -17.88 16.02 -18.51
C SER A 620 -18.56 14.67 -18.31
N GLY A 621 -18.14 13.94 -17.28
CA GLY A 621 -19.00 12.94 -16.65
C GLY A 621 -20.27 13.60 -16.09
N THR A 622 -21.16 12.78 -15.53
CA THR A 622 -22.41 13.24 -14.92
C THR A 622 -22.11 13.97 -13.61
N LEU A 623 -22.56 15.22 -13.52
CA LEU A 623 -22.41 16.14 -12.39
C LEU A 623 -23.76 16.37 -11.72
N ALA A 624 -23.76 16.67 -10.43
CA ALA A 624 -24.99 17.12 -9.79
C ALA A 624 -25.49 18.43 -10.42
N PRO A 625 -26.81 18.67 -10.48
CA PRO A 625 -27.33 19.97 -10.89
C PRO A 625 -26.86 21.05 -9.91
N GLY A 626 -26.26 22.11 -10.41
CA GLY A 626 -25.65 23.12 -9.55
C GLY A 626 -24.83 24.16 -10.30
N THR A 627 -24.23 25.07 -9.54
CA THR A 627 -23.32 26.09 -10.05
C THR A 627 -21.88 25.70 -9.77
N TYR A 628 -21.05 25.63 -10.81
CA TYR A 628 -19.65 25.23 -10.73
C TYR A 628 -18.73 26.32 -11.30
N GLN A 629 -17.45 26.25 -10.97
CA GLN A 629 -16.37 26.93 -11.67
C GLN A 629 -15.44 25.87 -12.25
N LEU A 630 -14.80 26.15 -13.39
CA LEU A 630 -13.92 25.17 -14.04
C LEU A 630 -12.45 25.55 -13.86
N PHE A 631 -11.67 24.62 -13.34
CA PHE A 631 -10.23 24.62 -13.45
C PHE A 631 -9.81 23.76 -14.63
N VAL A 632 -8.97 24.30 -15.52
CA VAL A 632 -8.53 23.64 -16.75
C VAL A 632 -7.04 23.35 -16.63
N LYS A 633 -6.68 22.06 -16.69
CA LYS A 633 -5.31 21.57 -16.56
C LYS A 633 -4.85 20.91 -17.88
N PRO A 634 -3.92 21.51 -18.61
CA PRO A 634 -3.21 20.83 -19.71
C PRO A 634 -2.36 19.66 -19.18
N PRO A 635 -2.00 18.69 -20.04
CA PRO A 635 -1.08 17.62 -19.64
C PRO A 635 0.29 18.18 -19.27
N ASP A 636 1.03 17.49 -18.42
CA ASP A 636 2.34 17.95 -17.97
C ASP A 636 3.33 18.04 -19.15
N GLY A 637 4.17 19.09 -19.15
CA GLY A 637 5.06 19.38 -20.28
C GLY A 637 4.36 20.03 -21.49
N SER A 638 3.06 20.35 -21.40
CA SER A 638 2.35 21.11 -22.43
C SER A 638 2.93 22.51 -22.63
N ALA A 639 2.76 23.09 -23.83
CA ALA A 639 3.05 24.49 -24.07
C ALA A 639 2.02 25.45 -23.42
N TYR A 640 0.92 24.91 -22.89
CA TYR A 640 -0.17 25.67 -22.29
C TYR A 640 -0.12 25.63 -20.76
N GLY A 641 -0.59 26.72 -20.16
CA GLY A 641 -0.70 26.87 -18.72
C GLY A 641 -2.06 26.39 -18.19
N ALA A 642 -2.06 25.83 -16.99
CA ALA A 642 -3.26 25.62 -16.20
C ALA A 642 -3.92 26.97 -15.89
N GLN A 643 -5.25 27.01 -15.83
CA GLN A 643 -5.99 28.25 -15.65
C GLN A 643 -7.42 27.99 -15.12
N TRP A 644 -7.93 28.94 -14.36
CA TRP A 644 -9.38 29.04 -14.13
C TRP A 644 -10.07 29.58 -15.38
N PHE A 645 -11.19 28.97 -15.77
CA PHE A 645 -11.89 29.31 -17.01
C PHE A 645 -12.64 30.64 -16.91
N THR A 646 -12.46 31.47 -17.95
CA THR A 646 -13.31 32.61 -18.30
C THR A 646 -13.64 32.59 -19.80
N PRO A 647 -14.76 33.18 -20.26
CA PRO A 647 -15.10 33.27 -21.68
C PRO A 647 -14.03 33.93 -22.55
N GLU A 648 -13.25 34.82 -21.96
CA GLU A 648 -12.22 35.61 -22.64
C GLU A 648 -10.81 35.04 -22.43
N GLY A 649 -10.65 33.85 -21.82
CA GLY A 649 -9.35 33.22 -21.57
C GLY A 649 -9.24 32.57 -20.19
N GLY A 650 -8.09 32.71 -19.54
CA GLY A 650 -7.84 32.20 -18.19
C GLY A 650 -7.74 33.28 -17.10
N THR A 651 -7.64 32.83 -15.86
CA THR A 651 -7.20 33.62 -14.70
C THR A 651 -6.52 32.71 -13.67
N GLY A 652 -5.69 33.28 -12.80
CA GLY A 652 -5.09 32.60 -11.65
C GLY A 652 -5.95 32.66 -10.38
N ASP A 653 -7.01 33.49 -10.37
CA ASP A 653 -7.89 33.68 -9.22
C ASP A 653 -9.26 33.01 -9.43
N GLN A 654 -9.56 31.99 -8.63
CA GLN A 654 -10.83 31.27 -8.66
C GLN A 654 -12.06 32.20 -8.57
N ARG A 655 -11.98 33.34 -7.85
CA ARG A 655 -13.12 34.26 -7.69
C ARG A 655 -13.56 34.89 -9.01
N GLN A 656 -12.62 35.01 -9.95
CA GLN A 656 -12.85 35.58 -11.28
C GLN A 656 -13.32 34.51 -12.28
N ALA A 657 -13.21 33.23 -11.92
CA ALA A 657 -13.65 32.13 -12.77
C ALA A 657 -15.16 32.19 -13.01
N THR A 658 -15.57 31.89 -14.24
CA THR A 658 -16.97 31.94 -14.63
C THR A 658 -17.79 30.86 -13.93
N LYS A 659 -18.93 31.27 -13.39
CA LYS A 659 -19.92 30.38 -12.80
C LYS A 659 -20.75 29.73 -13.90
N ILE A 660 -20.58 28.43 -14.07
CA ILE A 660 -21.34 27.62 -15.03
C ILE A 660 -22.50 26.95 -14.32
N ASN A 661 -23.67 26.92 -14.95
CA ASN A 661 -24.86 26.27 -14.39
C ASN A 661 -25.08 24.92 -15.09
N ILE A 662 -24.99 23.85 -14.31
CA ILE A 662 -25.29 22.48 -14.74
C ILE A 662 -26.75 22.20 -14.41
N ARG A 663 -27.50 21.69 -15.39
CA ARG A 663 -28.93 21.39 -15.26
C ARG A 663 -29.17 19.90 -15.44
N ALA A 664 -30.06 19.33 -14.63
CA ALA A 664 -30.48 17.93 -14.73
C ALA A 664 -30.90 17.56 -16.17
N GLY A 665 -30.39 16.45 -16.67
CA GLY A 665 -30.73 15.87 -17.97
C GLY A 665 -30.28 16.70 -19.17
N LYS A 666 -29.42 17.70 -18.98
CA LYS A 666 -28.93 18.59 -20.04
C LYS A 666 -27.41 18.60 -20.10
N THR A 667 -26.90 18.80 -21.32
CA THR A 667 -25.49 19.13 -21.55
C THR A 667 -25.37 20.64 -21.78
N THR A 668 -24.77 21.35 -20.82
CA THR A 668 -24.46 22.78 -20.92
C THR A 668 -23.28 23.00 -21.87
N ARG A 669 -23.48 23.80 -22.93
CA ARG A 669 -22.41 24.14 -23.88
C ARG A 669 -21.68 25.40 -23.42
N LEU A 670 -20.39 25.29 -23.11
CA LEU A 670 -19.61 26.39 -22.54
C LEU A 670 -18.92 27.28 -23.59
N GLY A 671 -18.96 26.90 -24.86
CA GLY A 671 -18.25 27.59 -25.93
C GLY A 671 -16.79 27.14 -26.06
N THR A 672 -15.94 28.03 -26.56
CA THR A 672 -14.52 27.75 -26.78
C THR A 672 -13.69 28.27 -25.60
N ILE A 673 -12.99 27.36 -24.93
CA ILE A 673 -11.99 27.66 -23.91
C ILE A 673 -10.67 27.97 -24.63
N GLN A 674 -10.10 29.13 -24.38
CA GLN A 674 -8.84 29.57 -24.96
C GLN A 674 -7.72 29.38 -23.94
N LEU A 675 -6.76 28.51 -24.22
CA LEU A 675 -5.61 28.28 -23.37
C LEU A 675 -4.49 29.28 -23.66
N ASP A 676 -3.92 29.81 -22.60
CA ASP A 676 -2.78 30.71 -22.64
C ASP A 676 -1.45 29.93 -22.52
N PRO A 677 -0.34 30.46 -23.06
CA PRO A 677 0.96 29.81 -22.97
C PRO A 677 1.45 29.63 -21.53
N ALA A 678 2.18 28.56 -21.27
CA ALA A 678 2.73 28.26 -19.95
C ALA A 678 3.87 29.21 -19.54
N GLY A 679 3.91 29.54 -18.25
CA GLY A 679 5.10 29.93 -17.50
C GLY A 679 5.29 29.01 -16.30
N SER A 680 6.18 29.39 -15.38
CA SER A 680 6.43 28.63 -14.14
C SER A 680 6.74 29.51 -12.94
N VAL A 681 6.65 28.93 -11.75
CA VAL A 681 7.13 29.51 -10.49
C VAL A 681 8.14 28.57 -9.86
N THR A 682 9.25 29.10 -9.34
CA THR A 682 10.24 28.38 -8.53
C THR A 682 10.49 29.12 -7.23
N GLY A 683 11.11 28.46 -6.25
CA GLY A 683 11.50 29.11 -5.01
C GLY A 683 12.06 28.13 -4.01
N VAL A 684 12.35 28.62 -2.81
CA VAL A 684 12.82 27.86 -1.66
C VAL A 684 11.84 27.98 -0.51
N VAL A 685 11.45 26.85 0.09
CA VAL A 685 10.63 26.77 1.28
C VAL A 685 11.51 26.53 2.50
N ARG A 686 11.32 27.37 3.53
CA ARG A 686 12.02 27.27 4.82
C ARG A 686 11.04 27.09 5.98
N ASP A 687 11.50 26.46 7.04
CA ASP A 687 10.80 26.37 8.31
C ASP A 687 10.93 27.70 9.10
N PRO A 688 10.19 27.89 10.20
CA PRO A 688 10.31 29.09 11.04
C PRO A 688 11.71 29.37 11.59
N ALA A 689 12.61 28.38 11.63
CA ALA A 689 14.00 28.51 12.04
C ALA A 689 14.94 28.88 10.88
N GLY A 690 14.42 28.98 9.65
CA GLY A 690 15.15 29.32 8.43
C GLY A 690 15.79 28.12 7.71
N GLN A 691 15.56 26.88 8.18
CA GLN A 691 16.09 25.67 7.56
C GLN A 691 15.25 25.27 6.34
N PRO A 692 15.86 24.74 5.27
CA PRO A 692 15.10 24.22 4.13
C PRO A 692 14.19 23.06 4.57
N VAL A 693 12.99 22.98 4.00
CA VAL A 693 12.03 21.91 4.30
C VAL A 693 11.91 21.01 3.08
N GLU A 694 12.21 19.73 3.24
CA GLU A 694 12.03 18.70 2.20
C GLU A 694 10.58 18.20 2.14
N HIS A 695 10.16 17.72 0.98
CA HIS A 695 8.86 17.10 0.72
C HIS A 695 7.62 17.99 0.97
N VAL A 696 7.74 19.32 0.86
CA VAL A 696 6.58 20.22 0.84
C VAL A 696 5.94 20.16 -0.55
N GLU A 697 4.69 19.69 -0.62
CA GLU A 697 3.91 19.73 -1.85
C GLU A 697 3.47 21.19 -2.12
N VAL A 698 3.77 21.70 -3.32
CA VAL A 698 3.41 23.07 -3.74
C VAL A 698 2.39 23.03 -4.87
N GLY A 699 1.17 23.52 -4.59
CA GLY A 699 0.05 23.52 -5.52
C GLY A 699 -0.54 24.92 -5.77
N VAL A 700 -1.50 25.01 -6.69
CA VAL A 700 -2.26 26.24 -7.00
C VAL A 700 -3.77 26.10 -6.77
N THR A 701 -4.19 24.95 -6.23
CA THR A 701 -5.58 24.59 -5.95
C THR A 701 -5.72 24.04 -4.54
N ALA A 702 -6.88 24.22 -3.92
CA ALA A 702 -7.15 23.73 -2.56
C ALA A 702 -7.65 22.29 -2.50
N PHE A 703 -8.03 21.72 -3.64
CA PHE A 703 -8.47 20.34 -3.75
C PHE A 703 -7.32 19.43 -4.15
N GLU A 704 -7.34 18.23 -3.60
CA GLU A 704 -6.44 17.14 -3.98
C GLU A 704 -6.80 16.66 -5.38
N ILE A 705 -6.00 17.08 -6.35
CA ILE A 705 -5.84 16.30 -7.58
C ILE A 705 -5.06 15.04 -7.17
N PRO A 706 -5.42 13.82 -7.62
CA PRO A 706 -4.73 12.60 -7.22
C PRO A 706 -3.21 12.77 -7.29
N ARG A 707 -2.46 12.14 -6.37
CA ARG A 707 -0.98 12.14 -6.37
C ARG A 707 -0.38 11.73 -7.71
N SER A 708 -1.12 11.06 -8.60
CA SER A 708 -0.68 10.70 -9.95
C SER A 708 -0.80 11.83 -10.99
N GLU A 709 -1.47 12.94 -10.68
CA GLU A 709 -1.88 13.98 -11.63
C GLU A 709 -1.38 15.39 -11.27
N LEU A 710 -0.81 15.61 -10.08
CA LEU A 710 -0.06 16.81 -9.69
C LEU A 710 1.17 16.43 -8.87
N VAL A 711 2.28 16.07 -9.52
CA VAL A 711 3.58 15.95 -8.84
C VAL A 711 4.52 16.96 -9.48
N PRO A 712 4.87 18.09 -8.83
CA PRO A 712 6.26 18.28 -8.53
C PRO A 712 6.61 17.29 -7.43
N GLU A 713 7.74 16.59 -7.57
CA GLU A 713 8.41 16.01 -6.41
C GLU A 713 8.39 17.13 -5.35
N GLY A 714 7.85 16.85 -4.16
CA GLY A 714 7.82 17.85 -3.09
C GLY A 714 9.21 18.47 -2.94
N THR A 715 9.31 19.63 -2.30
CA THR A 715 10.59 20.36 -2.21
C THR A 715 11.79 19.43 -1.98
N ASP A 716 12.89 19.65 -2.70
CA ASP A 716 14.10 18.84 -2.51
C ASP A 716 14.72 19.07 -1.11
N LYS A 717 15.79 18.35 -0.78
CA LYS A 717 16.53 18.51 0.49
C LYS A 717 17.06 19.94 0.73
N GLU A 718 17.18 20.76 -0.32
CA GLU A 718 17.51 22.18 -0.22
C GLU A 718 16.27 23.09 -0.13
N GLY A 719 15.07 22.52 -0.03
CA GLY A 719 13.80 23.22 0.06
C GLY A 719 13.31 23.78 -1.27
N ARG A 720 13.94 23.43 -2.40
CA ARG A 720 13.63 24.04 -3.71
C ARG A 720 12.43 23.37 -4.34
N TYR A 721 11.58 24.16 -4.98
CA TYR A 721 10.45 23.67 -5.77
C TYR A 721 10.36 24.34 -7.14
N THR A 722 9.64 23.71 -8.05
CA THR A 722 9.20 24.34 -9.31
C THR A 722 7.79 23.88 -9.68
N VAL A 723 6.85 24.82 -9.74
CA VAL A 723 5.51 24.62 -10.31
C VAL A 723 5.55 25.03 -11.78
N ARG A 724 5.44 24.04 -12.67
CA ARG A 724 5.45 24.23 -14.13
C ARG A 724 4.02 24.39 -14.67
N ASN A 725 3.92 24.71 -15.96
CA ASN A 725 2.65 24.69 -16.69
C ASN A 725 1.58 25.60 -16.08
N LEU A 726 1.94 26.81 -15.63
CA LEU A 726 0.97 27.79 -15.11
C LEU A 726 0.62 28.81 -16.18
N GLY A 727 -0.66 29.19 -16.28
CA GLY A 727 -1.07 30.30 -17.15
C GLY A 727 -0.42 31.62 -16.72
N PRO A 728 -0.29 32.61 -17.62
CA PRO A 728 0.45 33.85 -17.37
C PRO A 728 -0.38 34.83 -16.53
N TYR A 729 -0.64 34.44 -15.29
CA TYR A 729 -1.54 35.08 -14.34
C TYR A 729 -0.88 35.24 -12.97
N ALA A 730 -1.53 35.97 -12.07
CA ALA A 730 -1.13 36.02 -10.66
C ALA A 730 -1.73 34.82 -9.91
N TRP A 731 -0.87 33.98 -9.33
CA TRP A 731 -1.27 32.72 -8.70
C TRP A 731 -1.07 32.72 -7.18
N PRO A 732 -2.07 32.32 -6.39
CA PRO A 732 -1.84 31.92 -5.01
C PRO A 732 -1.16 30.55 -4.98
N LEU A 733 -0.17 30.35 -4.10
CA LEU A 733 0.51 29.06 -3.93
C LEU A 733 0.10 28.42 -2.61
N LEU A 734 -0.23 27.12 -2.64
CA LEU A 734 -0.54 26.31 -1.47
C LEU A 734 0.66 25.44 -1.12
N PHE A 735 1.12 25.53 0.13
CA PHE A 735 2.18 24.70 0.68
C PHE A 735 1.58 23.66 1.61
N THR A 736 1.80 22.37 1.33
CA THR A 736 1.34 21.23 2.14
C THR A 736 2.55 20.41 2.63
N PRO A 737 3.02 20.65 3.87
CA PRO A 737 4.10 19.88 4.49
C PRO A 737 3.66 18.47 4.90
N ILE A 738 4.61 17.52 4.98
CA ILE A 738 4.33 16.11 5.36
C ILE A 738 4.34 15.88 6.89
N ALA A 739 4.92 16.79 7.70
CA ALA A 739 4.81 16.76 9.16
C ALA A 739 5.13 18.12 9.81
N ASP A 740 4.67 18.30 11.06
CA ASP A 740 4.99 19.39 12.02
C ASP A 740 4.73 20.85 11.62
N LEU A 741 4.24 21.13 10.41
CA LEU A 741 3.83 22.45 9.96
C LEU A 741 2.43 22.43 9.34
N PRO A 742 1.60 23.48 9.55
CA PRO A 742 0.26 23.56 8.98
C PRO A 742 0.32 23.82 7.47
N ARG A 743 -0.71 23.33 6.77
CA ARG A 743 -0.98 23.73 5.39
C ARG A 743 -1.29 25.24 5.36
N GLN A 744 -0.69 25.94 4.41
CA GLN A 744 -0.81 27.39 4.32
C GLN A 744 -0.60 27.90 2.89
N TRP A 745 -1.27 28.99 2.57
CA TRP A 745 -1.10 29.70 1.30
C TRP A 745 0.03 30.73 1.39
N SER A 746 0.56 31.13 0.24
CA SER A 746 1.51 32.23 0.07
C SER A 746 1.06 33.47 0.85
N GLY A 747 2.00 34.13 1.54
CA GLY A 747 1.70 35.16 2.54
C GLY A 747 1.32 34.63 3.93
N ALA A 748 1.56 33.34 4.21
CA ALA A 748 1.34 32.68 5.50
C ALA A 748 -0.12 32.77 6.01
N THR A 749 -1.08 32.48 5.12
CA THR A 749 -2.52 32.56 5.40
C THR A 749 -3.24 31.23 5.19
N GLY A 750 -4.27 30.94 6.00
CA GLY A 750 -5.18 29.81 5.80
C GLY A 750 -6.25 30.08 4.73
N ASN A 751 -6.27 31.27 4.13
CA ASN A 751 -7.32 31.68 3.20
C ASN A 751 -6.73 32.02 1.83
N ARG A 752 -6.99 31.18 0.82
CA ARG A 752 -6.53 31.42 -0.56
C ARG A 752 -6.88 32.81 -1.12
N PHE A 753 -7.96 33.43 -0.64
CA PHE A 753 -8.44 34.73 -1.14
C PHE A 753 -7.69 35.93 -0.54
N GLN A 754 -6.89 35.67 0.50
CA GLN A 754 -5.98 36.61 1.15
C GLN A 754 -4.52 36.30 0.83
N ALA A 755 -4.26 35.22 0.09
CA ALA A 755 -2.93 34.79 -0.26
C ALA A 755 -2.22 35.85 -1.12
N GLU A 756 -0.93 36.02 -0.87
CA GLU A 756 -0.06 36.78 -1.75
C GLU A 756 0.00 36.07 -3.10
N THR A 757 -0.15 36.81 -4.20
CA THR A 757 -0.16 36.21 -5.54
C THR A 757 1.19 36.40 -6.23
N VAL A 758 1.66 35.34 -6.89
CA VAL A 758 2.91 35.34 -7.65
C VAL A 758 2.58 35.56 -9.12
N PRO A 759 3.03 36.67 -9.74
CA PRO A 759 2.79 36.93 -11.15
C PRO A 759 3.60 35.95 -12.01
N VAL A 760 2.95 35.27 -12.94
CA VAL A 760 3.59 34.39 -13.94
C VAL A 760 3.52 35.05 -15.31
N THR A 761 4.62 34.99 -16.06
CA THR A 761 4.69 35.46 -17.45
C THR A 761 4.93 34.27 -18.38
N SER A 762 4.30 34.31 -19.56
CA SER A 762 4.46 33.29 -20.61
C SER A 762 5.93 33.03 -20.93
N GLY A 763 6.35 31.77 -20.89
CA GLY A 763 7.71 31.32 -21.20
C GLY A 763 8.77 31.69 -20.16
N ALA A 764 8.40 32.38 -19.08
CA ALA A 764 9.31 32.80 -18.02
C ALA A 764 9.07 32.03 -16.71
N THR A 765 10.10 32.02 -15.86
CA THR A 765 10.04 31.48 -14.51
C THR A 765 10.08 32.62 -13.51
N SER A 766 9.09 32.68 -12.63
CA SER A 766 9.03 33.65 -11.54
C SER A 766 9.53 33.03 -10.24
N THR A 767 10.06 33.83 -9.32
CA THR A 767 10.60 33.34 -8.05
C THR A 767 9.72 33.74 -6.88
N TYR A 768 9.45 32.79 -5.96
CA TYR A 768 8.77 33.03 -4.70
C TYR A 768 9.42 32.21 -3.58
N ASP A 769 10.33 32.82 -2.83
CA ASP A 769 10.89 32.20 -1.64
C ASP A 769 10.00 32.48 -0.43
N THR A 770 9.82 31.48 0.44
CA THR A 770 8.94 31.63 1.60
C THR A 770 9.47 30.93 2.84
N THR A 771 9.09 31.47 3.99
CA THR A 771 9.29 30.86 5.31
C THR A 771 7.92 30.52 5.88
N LEU A 772 7.66 29.23 6.09
CA LEU A 772 6.38 28.74 6.59
C LEU A 772 6.18 29.16 8.05
N SER A 773 4.94 29.51 8.39
CA SER A 773 4.53 29.73 9.77
C SER A 773 4.29 28.41 10.50
N ALA A 774 4.64 28.35 11.79
CA ALA A 774 4.39 27.20 12.65
C ALA A 774 2.90 26.97 12.99
N GLY A 775 2.06 28.00 12.77
CA GLY A 775 0.67 28.06 13.19
C GLY A 775 0.47 27.82 14.68
N ALA A 776 -0.77 27.49 15.06
CA ALA A 776 -1.11 27.02 16.40
C ALA A 776 -1.38 25.51 16.40
N LYS A 777 -0.99 24.88 17.51
CA LYS A 777 -1.27 23.47 17.80
C LYS A 777 -2.62 23.37 18.50
N VAL A 778 -3.54 22.61 17.91
CA VAL A 778 -4.87 22.33 18.47
C VAL A 778 -4.87 20.90 18.98
N THR A 779 -5.28 20.70 20.23
CA THR A 779 -5.34 19.39 20.88
C THR A 779 -6.65 19.23 21.64
N GLY A 780 -7.18 18.02 21.73
CA GLY A 780 -8.31 17.72 22.60
C GLY A 780 -8.79 16.29 22.44
N THR A 781 -9.92 15.98 23.06
CA THR A 781 -10.57 14.67 22.95
C THR A 781 -11.89 14.75 22.20
N VAL A 782 -12.26 13.66 21.52
CA VAL A 782 -13.61 13.48 20.96
C VAL A 782 -14.40 12.52 21.84
N THR A 783 -15.56 12.95 22.31
CA THR A 783 -16.51 12.12 23.07
C THR A 783 -17.80 11.96 22.26
N VAL A 784 -18.29 10.73 22.14
CA VAL A 784 -19.59 10.43 21.50
C VAL A 784 -20.62 10.17 22.59
N THR A 785 -21.82 10.72 22.45
CA THR A 785 -22.89 10.57 23.46
C THR A 785 -23.29 9.09 23.62
N PRO A 786 -23.45 8.56 24.85
CA PRO A 786 -23.79 7.16 25.08
C PRO A 786 -25.13 6.78 24.45
N GLY A 787 -25.12 5.81 23.53
CA GLY A 787 -26.31 5.34 22.81
C GLY A 787 -26.08 5.12 21.32
N ASP A 788 -25.08 5.79 20.74
CA ASP A 788 -24.71 5.67 19.33
C ASP A 788 -23.37 4.95 19.15
N THR A 789 -23.38 4.00 18.20
CA THR A 789 -22.28 3.20 17.62
C THR A 789 -20.90 3.24 18.29
N ALA A 790 -20.41 2.06 18.70
CA ALA A 790 -18.99 1.83 18.94
C ALA A 790 -18.17 2.26 17.72
N TRP A 791 -17.02 2.90 17.94
CA TRP A 791 -16.11 3.34 16.88
C TRP A 791 -14.67 3.01 17.29
N SER A 792 -13.87 2.61 16.31
CA SER A 792 -12.48 2.17 16.50
C SER A 792 -11.45 3.24 16.12
N GLY A 793 -11.87 4.27 15.37
CA GLY A 793 -11.05 5.42 15.04
C GLY A 793 -11.77 6.40 14.12
N GLY A 794 -11.12 7.52 13.81
CA GLY A 794 -11.72 8.55 12.97
C GLY A 794 -10.74 9.60 12.48
N ARG A 795 -11.26 10.64 11.84
CA ARG A 795 -10.53 11.83 11.41
C ARG A 795 -11.32 13.09 11.73
N LEU A 796 -10.59 14.13 12.11
CA LEU A 796 -11.10 15.48 12.27
C LEU A 796 -10.42 16.38 11.24
N LYS A 797 -11.21 17.14 10.49
CA LYS A 797 -10.71 18.06 9.46
C LYS A 797 -11.07 19.49 9.84
N ALA A 798 -10.08 20.38 9.84
CA ALA A 798 -10.27 21.80 10.02
C ALA A 798 -10.37 22.51 8.66
N ARG A 799 -11.45 23.26 8.45
CA ARG A 799 -11.70 24.01 7.22
C ARG A 799 -11.89 25.49 7.46
N GLY A 800 -11.26 26.34 6.65
CA GLY A 800 -11.45 27.78 6.74
C GLY A 800 -12.91 28.16 6.46
N VAL A 801 -13.52 29.03 7.28
CA VAL A 801 -14.95 29.40 7.13
C VAL A 801 -15.22 30.12 5.80
N THR A 802 -14.31 30.99 5.36
CA THR A 802 -14.52 31.83 4.17
C THR A 802 -14.14 31.13 2.87
N SER A 803 -13.00 30.43 2.85
CA SER A 803 -12.54 29.71 1.66
C SER A 803 -13.13 28.30 1.55
N GLY A 804 -13.47 27.67 2.67
CA GLY A 804 -13.79 26.25 2.77
C GLY A 804 -12.55 25.33 2.73
N ASP A 805 -11.36 25.91 2.57
CA ASP A 805 -10.12 25.17 2.33
C ASP A 805 -9.80 24.25 3.49
N LEU A 806 -9.35 23.04 3.18
CA LEU A 806 -8.83 22.12 4.17
C LEU A 806 -7.49 22.67 4.69
N LEU A 807 -7.42 22.97 5.99
CA LEU A 807 -6.25 23.57 6.65
C LEU A 807 -5.48 22.54 7.48
N ALA A 808 -6.17 21.52 8.00
CA ALA A 808 -5.55 20.41 8.70
C ALA A 808 -6.44 19.18 8.76
N VAL A 809 -5.79 18.03 8.98
CA VAL A 809 -6.42 16.74 9.28
C VAL A 809 -5.72 16.19 10.52
N ALA A 810 -6.48 15.68 11.48
CA ALA A 810 -5.99 14.85 12.57
C ALA A 810 -6.66 13.48 12.50
N ASP A 811 -5.89 12.43 12.73
CA ASP A 811 -6.48 11.14 13.10
C ASP A 811 -6.98 11.23 14.55
N VAL A 812 -8.12 10.61 14.81
CA VAL A 812 -8.76 10.52 16.11
C VAL A 812 -8.66 9.05 16.53
N PRO A 813 -7.82 8.69 17.52
CA PRO A 813 -7.81 7.35 18.08
C PRO A 813 -9.19 7.06 18.71
N GLY A 814 -9.60 5.78 18.80
CA GLY A 814 -10.88 5.34 19.37
C GLY A 814 -11.28 5.98 20.72
N GLN A 815 -12.47 5.66 21.24
CA GLN A 815 -13.06 6.25 22.46
C GLN A 815 -12.03 6.69 23.54
N GLY A 816 -11.95 7.99 23.82
CA GLY A 816 -11.01 8.59 24.78
C GLY A 816 -9.64 9.00 24.20
N GLY A 817 -9.43 8.84 22.90
CA GLY A 817 -8.23 9.29 22.18
C GLY A 817 -8.07 10.81 22.15
N VAL A 818 -6.81 11.25 22.29
CA VAL A 818 -6.42 12.65 22.10
C VAL A 818 -6.06 12.86 20.63
N TYR A 819 -6.72 13.81 19.96
CA TYR A 819 -6.34 14.23 18.62
C TYR A 819 -5.42 15.45 18.69
N GLU A 820 -4.61 15.61 17.66
CA GLU A 820 -3.71 16.75 17.50
C GLU A 820 -3.57 17.16 16.04
N PHE A 821 -3.66 18.47 15.77
CA PHE A 821 -3.26 19.03 14.48
C PHE A 821 -2.68 20.45 14.63
N ARG A 822 -1.98 20.92 13.60
CA ARG A 822 -1.57 22.33 13.46
C ARG A 822 -2.38 23.03 12.39
N VAL A 823 -2.84 24.25 12.68
CA VAL A 823 -3.60 25.10 11.75
C VAL A 823 -3.03 26.52 11.77
N ILE A 824 -3.02 27.19 10.61
CA ILE A 824 -2.81 28.63 10.55
C ILE A 824 -4.01 29.34 11.18
N GLY A 825 -3.77 30.05 12.29
CA GLY A 825 -4.83 30.73 13.05
C GLY A 825 -5.03 32.18 12.67
N ASP A 826 -5.23 32.46 11.39
CA ASP A 826 -5.56 33.79 10.86
C ASP A 826 -7.07 34.03 10.69
N GLY A 827 -7.90 33.02 11.00
CA GLY A 827 -9.35 33.10 10.92
C GLY A 827 -10.08 31.96 11.65
N PRO A 828 -11.43 32.02 11.72
CA PRO A 828 -12.21 30.92 12.27
C PRO A 828 -12.24 29.71 11.34
N VAL A 829 -12.34 28.51 11.93
CA VAL A 829 -12.45 27.24 11.21
C VAL A 829 -13.73 26.47 11.57
N ASN A 830 -14.29 25.78 10.60
CA ASN A 830 -15.30 24.74 10.79
C ASN A 830 -14.60 23.39 10.97
N LEU A 831 -15.19 22.52 11.78
CA LEU A 831 -14.68 21.17 12.02
C LEU A 831 -15.63 20.14 11.40
N GLU A 832 -15.09 19.34 10.49
CA GLU A 832 -15.75 18.18 9.90
C GLU A 832 -15.18 16.93 10.56
N TRP A 833 -16.03 16.06 11.09
CA TRP A 833 -15.63 14.80 11.70
C TRP A 833 -16.03 13.61 10.84
N TYR A 834 -15.20 12.58 10.88
CA TYR A 834 -15.39 11.28 10.26
C TYR A 834 -15.08 10.24 11.35
N LEU A 835 -16.07 9.47 11.77
CA LEU A 835 -15.88 8.36 12.71
C LEU A 835 -16.17 7.06 11.96
N ALA A 836 -15.31 6.07 12.18
CA ALA A 836 -15.42 4.77 11.54
C ALA A 836 -15.36 3.65 12.57
N ASP A 837 -16.17 2.65 12.30
CA ASP A 837 -16.05 1.29 12.79
C ASP A 837 -15.86 0.37 11.55
N PRO A 838 -15.38 -0.88 11.65
CA PRO A 838 -15.19 -1.74 10.49
C PRO A 838 -16.43 -1.89 9.60
N VAL A 839 -17.63 -1.62 10.14
CA VAL A 839 -18.92 -1.86 9.47
C VAL A 839 -19.76 -0.58 9.30
N THR A 840 -19.49 0.50 10.05
CA THR A 840 -20.26 1.77 9.97
C THR A 840 -19.34 2.97 9.77
N LYS A 841 -19.81 3.95 9.00
CA LYS A 841 -19.13 5.22 8.77
C LYS A 841 -20.12 6.34 9.06
N SER A 842 -19.71 7.25 9.94
CA SER A 842 -20.49 8.43 10.30
C SER A 842 -19.66 9.66 9.99
N THR A 843 -20.25 10.61 9.28
CA THR A 843 -19.65 11.93 9.02
C THR A 843 -20.61 13.01 9.43
N GLY A 844 -20.07 14.10 9.95
CA GLY A 844 -20.86 15.27 10.24
C GLY A 844 -19.99 16.50 10.44
N TRP A 845 -20.68 17.57 10.79
CA TRP A 845 -20.03 18.81 11.20
C TRP A 845 -20.15 18.94 12.70
N TYR A 846 -19.19 19.64 13.30
CA TYR A 846 -19.36 20.10 14.66
C TYR A 846 -20.41 21.21 14.67
N ASP A 847 -21.52 20.97 15.38
CA ASP A 847 -22.69 21.88 15.42
C ASP A 847 -22.47 23.16 16.24
N GLY A 848 -21.28 23.33 16.83
CA GLY A 848 -20.91 24.56 17.53
C GLY A 848 -20.54 25.71 16.58
N ASN A 849 -20.41 26.92 17.14
CA ASN A 849 -19.92 28.08 16.40
C ASN A 849 -18.52 27.83 15.82
N PRO A 850 -18.18 28.45 14.66
CA PRO A 850 -16.84 28.34 14.09
C PRO A 850 -15.74 28.66 15.10
N VAL A 851 -14.72 27.80 15.13
CA VAL A 851 -13.67 27.80 16.14
C VAL A 851 -12.60 28.81 15.76
N ARG A 852 -12.39 29.86 16.58
CA ARG A 852 -11.26 30.78 16.41
C ARG A 852 -9.96 30.16 16.92
N VAL A 853 -9.02 29.87 16.03
CA VAL A 853 -7.68 29.38 16.38
C VAL A 853 -6.72 30.57 16.49
N PRO A 854 -5.89 30.68 17.54
CA PRO A 854 -4.89 31.75 17.62
C PRO A 854 -3.82 31.59 16.54
N ALA A 855 -3.21 32.69 16.10
CA ALA A 855 -2.18 32.65 15.05
C ALA A 855 -0.96 31.79 15.41
N ASN A 856 -0.63 31.69 16.70
CA ASN A 856 0.45 30.88 17.26
C ASN A 856 0.08 30.30 18.63
N GLY A 857 0.91 29.39 19.14
CA GLY A 857 0.73 28.78 20.47
C GLY A 857 -0.11 27.51 20.47
N ARG A 858 -0.87 27.29 21.54
CA ARG A 858 -1.70 26.08 21.73
C ARG A 858 -3.16 26.45 21.99
N LYS A 859 -4.08 25.63 21.48
CA LYS A 859 -5.51 25.69 21.80
C LYS A 859 -6.02 24.32 22.21
N GLN A 860 -6.63 24.23 23.39
CA GLN A 860 -7.35 23.03 23.81
C GLN A 860 -8.80 23.08 23.31
N LEU A 861 -9.31 21.98 22.76
CA LEU A 861 -10.66 21.89 22.22
C LEU A 861 -11.23 20.47 22.37
N ASP A 862 -12.03 20.25 23.40
CA ASP A 862 -12.72 18.98 23.57
C ASP A 862 -14.07 19.03 22.85
N LEU A 863 -14.38 17.99 22.07
CA LEU A 863 -15.55 17.92 21.20
C LEU A 863 -16.50 16.83 21.70
N THR A 864 -17.78 17.16 21.75
CA THR A 864 -18.86 16.18 21.96
C THR A 864 -19.64 16.04 20.66
N ILE A 865 -19.77 14.81 20.16
CA ILE A 865 -20.53 14.44 18.96
C ILE A 865 -21.76 13.64 19.42
N GLY A 866 -22.91 13.92 18.83
CA GLY A 866 -24.17 13.22 19.10
C GLY A 866 -25.08 13.24 17.89
#